data_AF-A0A8T5S2V2-F1
#
_entry.id   AF-A0A8T5S2V2-F1
#
_cell.length_a   1.000
_cell.length_b   1.000
_cell.length_c   1.000
_cell.angle_alpha   90.00
_cell.angle_beta   90.00
_cell.angle_gamma   90.00
#
_symmetry.space_group_name_H-M   'P 1'
#
loop_
_entity.id
_entity.type
_entity.pdbx_description
1 polymer ?
#
loop_
_entity_poly.entity_id
_entity_poly.type
_entity_poly.pdbx_seq_one_letter_code
_entity_poly.pdbx_strand_id
1 'polypeptide(L)'
;MTYNDQNTQPTNSRETFYKIGVERTKTNNFVNITIFKNYKKYVKEIILREAYKCFIPDSLEEEETIHIFITQRLISDLQKLPSIKHWETLIKKKTINYEFRIAEFDRLEKFLKRESTELYDSPFQFFFKFMRKNLQLIGENRDNFYDKLFEEYLIKTSKTLFNDDIVETLRIIIFLFYETKQYKIFLDYQNLFKDYVRKGVIKTNLSQKKFTENVQWIGKYLPIAPNYKINWKLLNLNLLLCHIRFNPLIQLKNIYKIINNLPFFLIPKYSRDSFGYDIFGYFLLPKCYYEDLVKFLRKLEDSKYVIQIDVYSYDKIQENTNLNYFRSFSNKKGLINTLNKQYEKKYEIQFQIEYGNEPFESKLSMLEWLIIDRVRYFSITGFGFEKRAKNLNLLKSDLINEIISQQALISELKKNLKHIYSSLGLKEKILNFIEKNEKFGFFYVKNILNEYLTVFTLFKKLLLDHGNVKTRYQLSEVLNNNFASKSIEDNIIFSNKNIKNDFVNEFIPLYLKSQPKFLELVEEFSKISKVFKSCYDLKIFNLNAIKTMVEDKKIIENIYKSKEEKLRNSYENYTNYNITNQIFNTILNKFIYHEPPIIQPLLISTINTPSNFLPVLIIKRNSETLEKLDHIKFLFPKIMIIEVSDIKSQDELFFIEIYSPNLKKEEKQLLYTVIFNLFRNNIISFKRYYWSGFVEAFTRKDFFDFECKAFYYSKDLFEQYFIFLKKTLGDLSDKIIEFPNKILENVWLKEKNVTDLIKQVEDRIRSENIDLNINNLHHTLEFSTELEENILNIDKFKRSQEEYFFKNYVKAIKILPSFKDFGLSPYSLYFYPTDINKIDFKLLLNNAFQSINYPAQIDNSNSFLIQYIYPYLNPGISPYLNWLTKSKKIVREYCLFTTKKFYQILHFNYNLSSEGWDLDPNRFKIYFQNILFNPDYKVQIPDLKEFNIGDLSSSNYFGPNSSEFKALSQIYRYKSLDVKSYLTRRYFKINKSITDLLKKGLINPFISLKNLDIIEEITIILPDVDKKHNESILKIFSFFNIGFIYHIEGEYYINGFEEVIKFENGIMIKLCFPDCQTDEFEKLFDLIFEYMEIDHYLILTDLVDGENLIKSTFNGLKFLETYRPLTNLIWNEKDKRWRNHKLFNEKFEPVYPDMFFGKNKYKL
;
A
#
# COMPACT_ATOMS: atom_id res chain seq x y z
N MET A 1 13.96 45.93 -7.09
CA MET A 1 13.38 45.87 -8.45
C MET A 1 14.05 46.94 -9.27
N THR A 2 14.75 46.56 -10.34
CA THR A 2 15.53 47.48 -11.18
C THR A 2 15.03 47.38 -12.62
N TYR A 3 14.70 48.52 -13.22
CA TYR A 3 14.39 48.59 -14.65
C TYR A 3 15.71 48.70 -15.42
N ASN A 4 15.94 47.79 -16.36
CA ASN A 4 17.10 47.86 -17.23
C ASN A 4 16.65 48.29 -18.64
N ASP A 5 16.89 49.55 -18.99
CA ASP A 5 16.42 50.15 -20.24
C ASP A 5 17.22 49.73 -21.48
N GLN A 6 18.29 48.94 -21.31
CA GLN A 6 19.26 48.62 -22.37
C GLN A 6 19.22 47.17 -22.88
N ASN A 7 18.56 46.22 -22.20
CA ASN A 7 18.57 44.80 -22.58
C ASN A 7 17.23 44.28 -23.13
N THR A 8 17.27 43.62 -24.28
CA THR A 8 16.15 42.86 -24.87
C THR A 8 16.48 41.37 -24.82
N GLN A 9 15.52 40.54 -24.38
CA GLN A 9 15.70 39.09 -24.37
C GLN A 9 15.60 38.55 -25.80
N PRO A 10 16.63 37.86 -26.34
CA PRO A 10 16.55 37.25 -27.67
C PRO A 10 15.46 36.18 -27.67
N THR A 11 14.53 36.25 -28.63
CA THR A 11 13.46 35.26 -28.81
C THR A 11 14.02 33.93 -29.29
N ASN A 12 14.57 33.13 -28.37
CA ASN A 12 15.00 31.77 -28.66
C ASN A 12 13.78 30.83 -28.61
N SER A 13 13.61 29.97 -29.61
CA SER A 13 12.45 29.06 -29.70
C SER A 13 12.44 27.96 -28.63
N ARG A 14 13.57 27.74 -27.94
CA ARG A 14 13.75 26.73 -26.89
C ARG A 14 13.59 27.21 -25.44
N GLU A 15 13.26 28.48 -25.23
CA GLU A 15 13.16 29.04 -23.87
C GLU A 15 11.86 28.63 -23.16
N THR A 16 11.97 28.11 -21.93
CA THR A 16 10.83 27.58 -21.16
C THR A 16 9.88 28.69 -20.67
N PHE A 17 8.58 28.41 -20.63
CA PHE A 17 7.55 29.42 -20.37
C PHE A 17 7.69 30.14 -19.02
N TYR A 18 8.26 29.46 -18.03
CA TYR A 18 8.45 29.98 -16.69
C TYR A 18 9.73 30.83 -16.52
N LYS A 19 10.56 30.97 -17.56
CA LYS A 19 11.70 31.91 -17.61
C LYS A 19 11.42 33.17 -18.44
N ILE A 20 10.27 33.26 -19.08
CA ILE A 20 9.90 34.37 -19.97
C ILE A 20 9.93 35.73 -19.26
N GLY A 21 10.59 36.70 -19.90
CA GLY A 21 10.47 38.13 -19.62
C GLY A 21 11.17 38.62 -18.35
N VAL A 22 11.95 37.78 -17.68
CA VAL A 22 12.63 38.13 -16.44
C VAL A 22 14.02 37.51 -16.35
N GLU A 23 14.96 38.29 -15.83
CA GLU A 23 16.26 37.85 -15.35
C GLU A 23 16.24 37.85 -13.81
N ARG A 24 16.83 36.81 -13.19
CA ARG A 24 16.80 36.60 -11.74
C ARG A 24 18.22 36.58 -11.20
N THR A 25 18.45 37.32 -10.13
CA THR A 25 19.67 37.20 -9.32
C THR A 25 19.29 36.95 -7.87
N LYS A 26 19.72 35.81 -7.31
CA LYS A 26 19.54 35.46 -5.90
C LYS A 26 20.75 35.95 -5.11
N THR A 27 20.53 36.79 -4.11
CA THR A 27 21.58 37.29 -3.20
C THR A 27 21.06 37.23 -1.77
N ASN A 28 21.66 36.39 -0.93
CA ASN A 28 21.20 36.08 0.44
C ASN A 28 19.72 35.63 0.44
N ASN A 29 18.87 36.23 1.29
CA ASN A 29 17.43 35.97 1.37
C ASN A 29 16.59 36.82 0.39
N PHE A 30 17.21 37.48 -0.60
CA PHE A 30 16.53 38.33 -1.56
C PHE A 30 16.61 37.77 -3.00
N VAL A 31 15.45 37.77 -3.68
CA VAL A 31 15.36 37.51 -5.12
C VAL A 31 15.22 38.85 -5.83
N ASN A 32 16.26 39.25 -6.56
CA ASN A 32 16.22 40.41 -7.44
C ASN A 32 15.73 39.98 -8.82
N ILE A 33 14.71 40.68 -9.31
CA ILE A 33 14.13 40.44 -10.64
C ILE A 33 14.32 41.68 -11.51
N THR A 34 14.81 41.46 -12.73
CA THR A 34 14.94 42.46 -13.78
C THR A 34 13.99 42.07 -14.91
N ILE A 35 13.02 42.92 -15.23
CA ILE A 35 12.03 42.65 -16.28
C ILE A 35 12.51 43.25 -17.60
N PHE A 36 12.57 42.43 -18.65
CA PHE A 36 13.00 42.88 -19.97
C PHE A 36 11.98 43.85 -20.60
N LYS A 37 12.47 44.85 -21.33
CA LYS A 37 11.67 45.95 -21.89
C LYS A 37 10.50 45.48 -22.76
N ASN A 38 10.69 44.42 -23.56
CA ASN A 38 9.67 43.82 -24.42
C ASN A 38 8.53 43.12 -23.65
N TYR A 39 8.68 42.89 -22.35
CA TYR A 39 7.67 42.28 -21.48
C TYR A 39 7.06 43.27 -20.47
N LYS A 40 7.29 44.58 -20.64
CA LYS A 40 6.74 45.64 -19.75
C LYS A 40 5.22 45.60 -19.61
N LYS A 41 4.50 45.16 -20.65
CA LYS A 41 3.03 45.00 -20.61
C LYS A 41 2.53 43.85 -19.72
N TYR A 42 3.44 42.96 -19.31
CA TYR A 42 3.15 41.78 -18.46
C TYR A 42 3.76 41.88 -17.06
N VAL A 43 4.08 43.10 -16.60
CA VAL A 43 4.76 43.29 -15.31
C VAL A 43 3.95 42.72 -14.15
N LYS A 44 2.62 42.83 -14.17
CA LYS A 44 1.75 42.30 -13.10
C LYS A 44 1.80 40.77 -13.05
N GLU A 45 1.73 40.14 -14.21
CA GLU A 45 1.86 38.70 -14.38
C GLU A 45 3.25 38.21 -13.93
N ILE A 46 4.32 38.86 -14.40
CA ILE A 46 5.69 38.49 -14.04
C ILE A 46 5.91 38.61 -12.54
N ILE A 47 5.53 39.74 -11.92
CA ILE A 47 5.69 39.93 -10.47
C ILE A 47 4.96 38.85 -9.68
N LEU A 48 3.70 38.57 -10.01
CA LEU A 48 2.92 37.57 -9.26
C LEU A 48 3.48 36.16 -9.45
N ARG A 49 3.93 35.82 -10.67
CA ARG A 49 4.61 34.55 -10.95
C ARG A 49 5.86 34.41 -10.09
N GLU A 50 6.71 35.43 -10.05
CA GLU A 50 7.94 35.40 -9.26
C GLU A 50 7.65 35.37 -7.75
N ALA A 51 6.61 36.06 -7.29
CA ALA A 51 6.18 35.98 -5.89
C ALA A 51 5.74 34.57 -5.49
N TYR A 52 4.97 33.87 -6.34
CA TYR A 52 4.62 32.46 -6.10
C TYR A 52 5.84 31.54 -6.14
N LYS A 53 6.81 31.80 -7.02
CA LYS A 53 8.05 31.03 -7.10
C LYS A 53 8.89 31.11 -5.82
N CYS A 54 8.81 32.20 -5.06
CA CYS A 54 9.47 32.30 -3.76
C CYS A 54 8.99 31.26 -2.74
N PHE A 55 7.82 30.64 -2.96
CA PHE A 55 7.31 29.56 -2.12
C PHE A 55 7.69 28.16 -2.63
N ILE A 56 8.27 28.04 -3.82
CA ILE A 56 8.81 26.79 -4.35
C ILE A 56 10.22 26.58 -3.78
N PRO A 57 10.52 25.42 -3.20
CA PRO A 57 11.88 25.07 -2.81
C PRO A 57 12.83 25.00 -4.03
N ASP A 58 14.08 25.41 -3.85
CA ASP A 58 15.07 25.52 -4.94
C ASP A 58 15.25 24.21 -5.72
N SER A 59 15.13 23.05 -5.06
CA SER A 59 15.24 21.73 -5.69
C SER A 59 14.16 21.44 -6.73
N LEU A 60 13.05 22.17 -6.70
CA LEU A 60 11.93 22.02 -7.64
C LEU A 60 11.74 23.25 -8.54
N GLU A 61 12.69 24.20 -8.52
CA GLU A 61 12.56 25.47 -9.25
C GLU A 61 12.47 25.31 -10.78
N GLU A 62 12.92 24.18 -11.33
CA GLU A 62 12.85 23.90 -12.77
C GLU A 62 11.69 22.96 -13.16
N GLU A 63 10.94 22.43 -12.19
CA GLU A 63 9.88 21.44 -12.43
C GLU A 63 8.68 22.03 -13.16
N GLU A 64 8.49 21.60 -14.41
CA GLU A 64 7.48 22.15 -15.33
C GLU A 64 6.06 22.03 -14.77
N THR A 65 5.73 20.88 -14.15
CA THR A 65 4.41 20.61 -13.56
C THR A 65 4.07 21.64 -12.48
N ILE A 66 5.01 22.02 -11.62
CA ILE A 66 4.77 23.06 -10.60
C ILE A 66 4.51 24.43 -11.24
N HIS A 67 5.27 24.77 -12.29
CA HIS A 67 5.05 26.03 -13.01
C HIS A 67 3.73 26.07 -13.77
N ILE A 68 3.23 24.91 -14.22
CA ILE A 68 1.89 24.77 -14.77
C ILE A 68 0.85 25.13 -13.69
N PHE A 69 0.97 24.59 -12.47
CA PHE A 69 0.09 24.92 -11.36
C PHE A 69 0.10 26.42 -11.03
N ILE A 70 1.30 26.99 -10.88
CA ILE A 70 1.48 28.43 -10.61
C ILE A 70 0.85 29.28 -11.71
N THR A 71 1.04 28.89 -12.97
CA THR A 71 0.51 29.64 -14.11
C THR A 71 -1.01 29.60 -14.12
N GLN A 72 -1.61 28.44 -13.82
CA GLN A 72 -3.06 28.33 -13.69
C GLN A 72 -3.61 29.18 -12.54
N ARG A 73 -2.92 29.21 -11.40
CA ARG A 73 -3.29 30.11 -10.31
C ARG A 73 -3.21 31.58 -10.72
N LEU A 74 -2.11 31.96 -11.36
CA LEU A 74 -1.88 33.32 -11.82
C LEU A 74 -2.96 33.77 -12.80
N ILE A 75 -3.33 32.90 -13.76
CA ILE A 75 -4.41 33.16 -14.70
C ILE A 75 -5.74 33.37 -13.95
N SER A 76 -6.04 32.50 -12.98
CA SER A 76 -7.25 32.63 -12.15
C SER A 76 -7.29 33.94 -11.36
N ASP A 77 -6.18 34.33 -10.72
CA ASP A 77 -6.12 35.51 -9.85
C ASP A 77 -6.10 36.82 -10.66
N LEU A 78 -5.56 36.80 -11.88
CA LEU A 78 -5.45 37.96 -12.77
C LEU A 78 -6.48 37.98 -13.91
N GLN A 79 -7.51 37.13 -13.87
CA GLN A 79 -8.51 36.97 -14.95
C GLN A 79 -9.20 38.28 -15.39
N LYS A 80 -9.22 39.31 -14.52
CA LYS A 80 -9.80 40.63 -14.81
C LYS A 80 -8.88 41.56 -15.63
N LEU A 81 -7.60 41.22 -15.80
CA LEU A 81 -6.64 42.03 -16.54
C LEU A 81 -6.72 41.75 -18.06
N PRO A 82 -6.81 42.78 -18.93
CA PRO A 82 -6.84 42.57 -20.38
C PRO A 82 -5.57 41.90 -20.95
N SER A 83 -4.43 42.10 -20.29
CA SER A 83 -3.13 41.52 -20.66
C SER A 83 -3.08 40.00 -20.46
N ILE A 84 -3.94 39.43 -19.60
CA ILE A 84 -3.89 38.00 -19.26
C ILE A 84 -4.16 37.09 -20.45
N LYS A 85 -5.08 37.48 -21.37
CA LYS A 85 -5.36 36.71 -22.59
C LYS A 85 -4.14 36.63 -23.52
N HIS A 86 -3.37 37.72 -23.58
CA HIS A 86 -2.14 37.76 -24.37
C HIS A 86 -1.02 36.98 -23.70
N TRP A 87 -0.96 37.02 -22.36
CA TRP A 87 -0.05 36.20 -21.56
C TRP A 87 -0.34 34.71 -21.72
N GLU A 88 -1.60 34.29 -21.60
CA GLU A 88 -2.02 32.90 -21.88
C GLU A 88 -1.56 32.46 -23.26
N THR A 89 -1.85 33.25 -24.30
CA THR A 89 -1.44 32.92 -25.68
C THR A 89 0.07 32.76 -25.82
N LEU A 90 0.84 33.59 -25.12
CA LEU A 90 2.30 33.53 -25.08
C LEU A 90 2.80 32.26 -24.36
N ILE A 91 2.23 31.91 -23.21
CA ILE A 91 2.56 30.68 -22.47
C ILE A 91 2.20 29.45 -23.29
N LYS A 92 1.03 29.42 -23.93
CA LYS A 92 0.58 28.32 -24.80
C LYS A 92 1.60 28.00 -25.89
N LYS A 93 2.11 29.04 -26.58
CA LYS A 93 3.12 28.89 -27.64
C LYS A 93 4.48 28.37 -27.15
N LYS A 94 4.77 28.53 -25.86
CA LYS A 94 6.09 28.25 -25.26
C LYS A 94 6.09 27.02 -24.37
N THR A 95 4.92 26.47 -24.05
CA THR A 95 4.78 25.22 -23.31
C THR A 95 4.93 24.07 -24.30
N ILE A 96 5.91 23.20 -24.06
CA ILE A 96 6.14 22.03 -24.92
C ILE A 96 4.93 21.13 -24.78
N ASN A 97 4.38 20.69 -25.91
CA ASN A 97 3.22 19.79 -25.91
C ASN A 97 2.01 20.38 -25.14
N TYR A 98 1.83 21.71 -25.16
CA TYR A 98 0.69 22.38 -24.51
C TYR A 98 -0.64 21.70 -24.83
N GLU A 99 -0.84 21.36 -26.11
CA GLU A 99 -2.04 20.69 -26.60
C GLU A 99 -2.30 19.36 -25.87
N PHE A 100 -1.26 18.56 -25.66
CA PHE A 100 -1.33 17.30 -24.92
C PHE A 100 -1.62 17.46 -23.42
N ARG A 101 -1.44 18.67 -22.85
CA ARG A 101 -1.67 18.97 -21.43
C ARG A 101 -2.95 19.75 -21.16
N ILE A 102 -3.77 20.06 -22.16
CA ILE A 102 -5.01 20.85 -21.99
C ILE A 102 -5.92 20.23 -20.91
N ALA A 103 -6.08 18.90 -20.92
CA ALA A 103 -6.88 18.22 -19.92
C ALA A 103 -6.35 18.46 -18.50
N GLU A 104 -5.03 18.40 -18.29
CA GLU A 104 -4.36 18.68 -17.02
C GLU A 104 -4.60 20.13 -16.56
N PHE A 105 -4.49 21.10 -17.47
CA PHE A 105 -4.78 22.51 -17.19
C PHE A 105 -6.23 22.74 -16.74
N ASP A 106 -7.19 22.11 -17.43
CA ASP A 106 -8.61 22.24 -17.08
C ASP A 106 -8.93 21.61 -15.72
N ARG A 107 -8.27 20.49 -15.37
CA ARG A 107 -8.38 19.87 -14.03
C ARG A 107 -7.92 20.84 -12.94
N LEU A 108 -6.77 21.49 -13.16
CA LEU A 108 -6.19 22.44 -12.23
C LEU A 108 -7.04 23.69 -12.05
N GLU A 109 -7.60 24.23 -13.13
CA GLU A 109 -8.49 25.38 -13.06
C GLU A 109 -9.69 25.09 -12.14
N LYS A 110 -10.30 23.90 -12.26
CA LYS A 110 -11.41 23.48 -11.38
C LYS A 110 -10.96 23.33 -9.93
N PHE A 111 -9.82 22.68 -9.71
CA PHE A 111 -9.27 22.47 -8.37
C PHE A 111 -9.01 23.82 -7.69
N LEU A 112 -8.34 24.75 -8.36
CA LEU A 112 -7.93 26.06 -7.83
C LEU A 112 -9.09 27.03 -7.52
N LYS A 113 -10.29 26.78 -8.07
CA LYS A 113 -11.50 27.58 -7.81
C LYS A 113 -12.15 27.32 -6.45
N ARG A 114 -11.72 26.28 -5.70
CA ARG A 114 -12.26 26.04 -4.36
C ARG A 114 -11.68 27.06 -3.36
N GLU A 115 -12.51 27.54 -2.45
CA GLU A 115 -12.10 28.50 -1.41
C GLU A 115 -11.75 27.77 -0.11
N SER A 116 -10.88 28.37 0.70
CA SER A 116 -10.64 27.92 2.08
C SER A 116 -11.92 28.06 2.91
N THR A 117 -12.07 27.20 3.91
CA THR A 117 -13.09 27.37 4.97
C THR A 117 -12.41 27.38 6.33
N GLU A 118 -13.15 27.63 7.40
CA GLU A 118 -12.62 27.49 8.77
C GLU A 118 -12.11 26.06 9.07
N LEU A 119 -12.59 25.06 8.31
CA LEU A 119 -12.30 23.64 8.56
C LEU A 119 -11.15 23.08 7.69
N TYR A 120 -10.77 23.73 6.58
CA TYR A 120 -9.71 23.22 5.69
C TYR A 120 -9.09 24.30 4.79
N ASP A 121 -7.83 24.04 4.40
CA ASP A 121 -7.01 24.88 3.53
C ASP A 121 -7.62 25.07 2.13
N SER A 122 -7.37 26.23 1.51
CA SER A 122 -7.63 26.38 0.08
C SER A 122 -6.73 25.43 -0.73
N PRO A 123 -7.14 24.97 -1.92
CA PRO A 123 -6.31 24.19 -2.84
C PRO A 123 -4.90 24.75 -3.05
N PHE A 124 -4.78 26.08 -3.09
CA PHE A 124 -3.50 26.78 -3.28
C PHE A 124 -2.61 26.71 -2.03
N GLN A 125 -3.19 26.94 -0.84
CA GLN A 125 -2.46 26.76 0.43
C GLN A 125 -2.09 25.29 0.64
N PHE A 126 -3.01 24.38 0.35
CA PHE A 126 -2.79 22.94 0.41
C PHE A 126 -1.67 22.52 -0.52
N PHE A 127 -1.62 23.01 -1.76
CA PHE A 127 -0.54 22.74 -2.70
C PHE A 127 0.84 23.08 -2.15
N PHE A 128 1.04 24.27 -1.59
CA PHE A 128 2.34 24.59 -1.00
C PHE A 128 2.66 23.78 0.25
N LYS A 129 1.67 23.49 1.09
CA LYS A 129 1.83 22.58 2.25
C LYS A 129 2.23 21.18 1.78
N PHE A 130 1.54 20.65 0.78
CA PHE A 130 1.82 19.36 0.14
C PHE A 130 3.22 19.35 -0.47
N MET A 131 3.59 20.35 -1.26
CA MET A 131 4.90 20.41 -1.90
C MET A 131 6.04 20.41 -0.88
N ARG A 132 5.93 21.22 0.18
CA ARG A 132 6.93 21.27 1.25
C ARG A 132 7.05 19.96 2.01
N LYS A 133 5.92 19.25 2.18
CA LYS A 133 5.89 17.94 2.84
C LYS A 133 6.42 16.81 1.95
N ASN A 134 6.28 16.93 0.63
CA ASN A 134 6.50 15.84 -0.33
C ASN A 134 7.64 16.11 -1.33
N LEU A 135 8.62 16.94 -0.97
CA LEU A 135 9.70 17.41 -1.86
C LEU A 135 10.39 16.32 -2.70
N GLN A 136 10.75 15.20 -2.08
CA GLN A 136 11.46 14.11 -2.76
C GLN A 136 10.57 13.34 -3.75
N LEU A 137 9.29 13.15 -3.42
CA LEU A 137 8.34 12.44 -4.28
C LEU A 137 8.02 13.17 -5.58
N ILE A 138 8.03 14.50 -5.55
CA ILE A 138 7.69 15.32 -6.72
C ILE A 138 8.76 15.14 -7.81
N GLY A 139 10.01 14.89 -7.42
CA GLY A 139 11.09 14.56 -8.34
C GLY A 139 10.98 13.14 -8.93
N GLU A 140 10.53 12.17 -8.13
CA GLU A 140 10.49 10.74 -8.51
C GLU A 140 9.20 10.33 -9.26
N ASN A 141 8.05 10.94 -8.97
CA ASN A 141 6.73 10.59 -9.52
C ASN A 141 6.10 11.75 -10.30
N ARG A 142 6.83 12.28 -11.28
CA ARG A 142 6.43 13.47 -12.06
C ARG A 142 5.10 13.29 -12.81
N ASP A 143 4.83 12.09 -13.32
CA ASP A 143 3.68 11.81 -14.17
C ASP A 143 2.36 11.74 -13.38
N ASN A 144 2.41 11.41 -12.08
CA ASN A 144 1.23 11.22 -11.21
C ASN A 144 1.07 12.31 -10.12
N PHE A 145 1.86 13.38 -10.19
CA PHE A 145 1.91 14.41 -9.14
C PHE A 145 0.53 15.00 -8.79
N TYR A 146 -0.26 15.37 -9.79
CA TYR A 146 -1.55 15.99 -9.56
C TYR A 146 -2.60 15.03 -9.02
N ASP A 147 -2.59 13.78 -9.46
CA ASP A 147 -3.55 12.79 -8.97
C ASP A 147 -3.33 12.54 -7.47
N LYS A 148 -2.07 12.43 -7.02
CA LYS A 148 -1.72 12.33 -5.58
C LYS A 148 -2.08 13.60 -4.80
N LEU A 149 -1.83 14.79 -5.37
CA LEU A 149 -2.22 16.06 -4.76
C LEU A 149 -3.75 16.13 -4.53
N PHE A 150 -4.52 15.74 -5.55
CA PHE A 150 -5.97 15.75 -5.45
C PHE A 150 -6.45 14.72 -4.43
N GLU A 151 -5.90 13.51 -4.44
CA GLU A 151 -6.21 12.43 -3.49
C GLU A 151 -6.09 12.89 -2.03
N GLU A 152 -4.92 13.39 -1.63
CA GLU A 152 -4.69 13.85 -0.25
C GLU A 152 -5.63 14.99 0.15
N TYR A 153 -5.92 15.90 -0.80
CA TYR A 153 -6.89 16.97 -0.56
C TYR A 153 -8.31 16.43 -0.30
N LEU A 154 -8.73 15.39 -1.03
CA LEU A 154 -10.04 14.76 -0.85
C LEU A 154 -10.15 14.04 0.49
N ILE A 155 -9.11 13.32 0.90
CA ILE A 155 -9.09 12.64 2.20
C ILE A 155 -9.22 13.66 3.32
N LYS A 156 -8.45 14.76 3.27
CA LYS A 156 -8.49 15.81 4.30
C LYS A 156 -9.86 16.50 4.38
N THR A 157 -10.45 16.83 3.23
CA THR A 157 -11.73 17.56 3.18
C THR A 157 -12.93 16.68 3.53
N SER A 158 -12.96 15.40 3.16
CA SER A 158 -14.11 14.51 3.40
C SER A 158 -14.44 14.24 4.89
N LYS A 159 -13.47 14.41 5.80
CA LYS A 159 -13.62 14.09 7.24
C LYS A 159 -14.62 14.98 8.00
N THR A 160 -14.99 16.17 7.51
CA THR A 160 -15.71 17.19 8.28
C THR A 160 -17.01 17.74 7.64
N LEU A 161 -17.44 17.23 6.49
CA LEU A 161 -18.29 18.00 5.56
C LEU A 161 -19.79 17.68 5.49
N PHE A 162 -20.33 16.69 6.21
CA PHE A 162 -21.71 16.24 6.01
C PHE A 162 -22.63 16.54 7.20
N ASN A 163 -23.72 17.26 6.95
CA ASN A 163 -24.88 17.36 7.85
C ASN A 163 -26.08 16.64 7.22
N ASP A 164 -27.14 16.40 8.00
CA ASP A 164 -28.32 15.63 7.55
C ASP A 164 -28.98 16.20 6.28
N ASP A 165 -29.00 17.53 6.11
CA ASP A 165 -29.54 18.18 4.90
C ASP A 165 -28.70 17.89 3.64
N ILE A 166 -27.37 17.92 3.76
CA ILE A 166 -26.45 17.56 2.67
C ILE A 166 -26.60 16.07 2.33
N VAL A 167 -26.70 15.19 3.33
CA VAL A 167 -26.89 13.74 3.12
C VAL A 167 -28.21 13.47 2.40
N GLU A 168 -29.30 14.14 2.81
CA GLU A 168 -30.59 14.05 2.13
C GLU A 168 -30.53 14.59 0.70
N THR A 169 -29.79 15.68 0.48
CA THR A 169 -29.56 16.22 -0.87
C THR A 169 -28.81 15.21 -1.75
N LEU A 170 -27.79 14.53 -1.20
CA LEU A 170 -27.05 13.48 -1.91
C LEU A 170 -27.95 12.31 -2.29
N ARG A 171 -28.74 11.79 -1.34
CA ARG A 171 -29.73 10.72 -1.59
C ARG A 171 -30.65 11.08 -2.77
N ILE A 172 -31.14 12.33 -2.80
CA ILE A 172 -32.02 12.83 -3.86
C ILE A 172 -31.28 12.92 -5.20
N ILE A 173 -30.06 13.45 -5.24
CA ILE A 173 -29.27 13.54 -6.48
C ILE A 173 -29.01 12.14 -7.04
N ILE A 174 -28.65 11.17 -6.19
CA ILE A 174 -28.43 9.78 -6.59
C ILE A 174 -29.69 9.19 -7.20
N PHE A 175 -30.83 9.33 -6.52
CA PHE A 175 -32.12 8.89 -7.02
C PHE A 175 -32.44 9.50 -8.38
N LEU A 176 -32.35 10.83 -8.52
CA LEU A 176 -32.65 11.52 -9.77
C LEU A 176 -31.72 11.10 -10.92
N PHE A 177 -30.44 10.87 -10.63
CA PHE A 177 -29.49 10.43 -11.65
C PHE A 177 -29.75 9.00 -12.10
N TYR A 178 -30.13 8.09 -11.19
CA TYR A 178 -30.46 6.70 -11.53
C TYR A 178 -31.76 6.61 -12.32
N GLU A 179 -32.77 7.40 -11.97
CA GLU A 179 -34.04 7.46 -12.69
C GLU A 179 -33.88 8.06 -14.09
N THR A 180 -33.17 9.18 -14.20
CA THR A 180 -33.01 9.86 -15.50
C THR A 180 -31.99 9.22 -16.41
N LYS A 181 -31.07 8.43 -15.84
CA LYS A 181 -29.92 7.76 -16.45
C LYS A 181 -28.92 8.66 -17.18
N GLN A 182 -29.31 9.86 -17.59
CA GLN A 182 -28.51 10.79 -18.36
C GLN A 182 -27.80 11.80 -17.47
N TYR A 183 -26.63 12.19 -17.95
CA TYR A 183 -25.90 13.34 -17.43
C TYR A 183 -26.69 14.64 -17.66
N LYS A 184 -26.96 15.38 -16.56
CA LYS A 184 -27.65 16.67 -16.60
C LYS A 184 -26.90 17.76 -15.84
N ILE A 185 -27.20 19.02 -16.15
CA ILE A 185 -26.65 20.18 -15.43
C ILE A 185 -27.43 20.41 -14.14
N PHE A 186 -26.84 21.13 -13.19
CA PHE A 186 -27.50 21.41 -11.89
C PHE A 186 -28.90 22.02 -12.00
N LEU A 187 -29.13 22.93 -12.96
CA LEU A 187 -30.44 23.55 -13.17
C LEU A 187 -31.53 22.50 -13.48
N ASP A 188 -31.18 21.47 -14.25
CA ASP A 188 -32.13 20.40 -14.60
C ASP A 188 -32.47 19.57 -13.36
N TYR A 189 -31.50 19.30 -12.47
CA TYR A 189 -31.76 18.60 -11.22
C TYR A 189 -32.68 19.38 -10.28
N GLN A 190 -32.63 20.71 -10.28
CA GLN A 190 -33.55 21.55 -9.51
C GLN A 190 -34.99 21.43 -10.03
N ASN A 191 -35.17 21.41 -11.35
CA ASN A 191 -36.48 21.23 -11.98
C ASN A 191 -37.01 19.81 -11.72
N LEU A 192 -36.17 18.79 -11.89
CA LEU A 192 -36.52 17.41 -11.60
C LEU A 192 -36.90 17.23 -10.14
N PHE A 193 -36.15 17.81 -9.21
CA PHE A 193 -36.50 17.77 -7.79
C PHE A 193 -37.90 18.32 -7.54
N LYS A 194 -38.20 19.51 -8.08
CA LYS A 194 -39.52 20.15 -7.95
C LYS A 194 -40.63 19.27 -8.50
N ASP A 195 -40.43 18.67 -9.67
CA ASP A 195 -41.43 17.83 -10.34
C ASP A 195 -41.66 16.51 -9.60
N TYR A 196 -40.59 15.84 -9.15
CA TYR A 196 -40.68 14.56 -8.45
C TYR A 196 -41.25 14.69 -7.03
N VAL A 197 -40.97 15.80 -6.34
CA VAL A 197 -41.61 16.13 -5.05
C VAL A 197 -43.09 16.41 -5.23
N ARG A 198 -43.48 17.20 -6.25
CA ARG A 198 -44.90 17.47 -6.57
C ARG A 198 -45.68 16.20 -6.90
N LYS A 199 -45.06 15.26 -7.61
CA LYS A 199 -45.64 13.95 -7.94
C LYS A 199 -45.66 12.97 -6.76
N GLY A 200 -45.10 13.34 -5.60
CA GLY A 200 -45.00 12.47 -4.42
C GLY A 200 -44.00 11.32 -4.55
N VAL A 201 -43.19 11.30 -5.61
CA VAL A 201 -42.17 10.27 -5.86
C VAL A 201 -41.01 10.41 -4.87
N ILE A 202 -40.61 11.66 -4.59
CA ILE A 202 -39.60 11.97 -3.57
C ILE A 202 -40.31 12.55 -2.34
N LYS A 203 -40.25 11.83 -1.23
CA LYS A 203 -40.66 12.34 0.09
C LYS A 203 -39.44 12.93 0.80
N THR A 204 -39.47 14.22 1.08
CA THR A 204 -38.39 14.93 1.78
C THR A 204 -38.91 16.17 2.51
N ASN A 205 -38.18 16.59 3.54
CA ASN A 205 -38.43 17.85 4.24
C ASN A 205 -37.61 19.02 3.64
N LEU A 206 -36.72 18.75 2.68
CA LEU A 206 -35.94 19.80 2.03
C LEU A 206 -36.84 20.69 1.17
N SER A 207 -36.75 22.00 1.39
CA SER A 207 -37.36 22.99 0.49
C SER A 207 -36.59 23.07 -0.83
N GLN A 208 -37.23 23.54 -1.90
CA GLN A 208 -36.56 23.76 -3.20
C GLN A 208 -35.37 24.73 -3.06
N LYS A 209 -35.51 25.77 -2.24
CA LYS A 209 -34.42 26.73 -1.95
C LYS A 209 -33.24 26.02 -1.28
N LYS A 210 -33.51 25.23 -0.24
CA LYS A 210 -32.46 24.51 0.49
C LYS A 210 -31.77 23.44 -0.36
N PHE A 211 -32.53 22.67 -1.14
CA PHE A 211 -31.97 21.73 -2.11
C PHE A 211 -31.04 22.43 -3.11
N THR A 212 -31.47 23.59 -3.63
CA THR A 212 -30.67 24.39 -4.57
C THR A 212 -29.35 24.86 -3.96
N GLU A 213 -29.40 25.41 -2.74
CA GLU A 213 -28.21 25.83 -1.98
C GLU A 213 -27.25 24.65 -1.74
N ASN A 214 -27.79 23.51 -1.30
CA ASN A 214 -27.01 22.31 -1.01
C ASN A 214 -26.39 21.70 -2.27
N VAL A 215 -27.10 21.63 -3.39
CA VAL A 215 -26.56 21.14 -4.68
C VAL A 215 -25.40 22.02 -5.16
N GLN A 216 -25.54 23.34 -5.07
CA GLN A 216 -24.47 24.28 -5.40
C GLN A 216 -23.26 24.10 -4.49
N TRP A 217 -23.51 23.89 -3.19
CA TRP A 217 -22.48 23.61 -2.21
C TRP A 217 -21.76 22.29 -2.53
N ILE A 218 -22.49 21.20 -2.80
CA ILE A 218 -21.92 19.89 -3.18
C ILE A 218 -21.04 20.05 -4.42
N GLY A 219 -21.53 20.74 -5.46
CA GLY A 219 -20.78 20.99 -6.69
C GLY A 219 -19.50 21.82 -6.50
N LYS A 220 -19.48 22.71 -5.50
CA LYS A 220 -18.32 23.57 -5.20
C LYS A 220 -17.29 22.87 -4.31
N TYR A 221 -17.74 22.05 -3.34
CA TYR A 221 -16.91 21.56 -2.26
C TYR A 221 -16.64 20.05 -2.27
N LEU A 222 -17.46 19.23 -2.95
CA LEU A 222 -17.31 17.78 -2.98
C LEU A 222 -16.90 17.25 -4.37
N PRO A 223 -16.04 16.21 -4.44
CA PRO A 223 -15.61 15.59 -5.70
C PRO A 223 -16.64 14.63 -6.33
N ILE A 224 -17.93 14.85 -6.08
CA ILE A 224 -19.00 13.96 -6.55
C ILE A 224 -19.28 14.29 -8.01
N ALA A 225 -19.32 13.26 -8.86
CA ALA A 225 -19.56 13.40 -10.29
C ALA A 225 -20.55 12.35 -10.80
N PRO A 226 -21.36 12.72 -11.80
CA PRO A 226 -22.15 11.77 -12.55
C PRO A 226 -21.22 10.87 -13.38
N ASN A 227 -21.01 9.66 -12.89
CA ASN A 227 -20.20 8.64 -13.54
C ASN A 227 -21.04 7.39 -13.83
N TYR A 228 -20.47 6.51 -14.66
CA TYR A 228 -21.11 5.32 -15.16
C TYR A 228 -20.22 4.10 -14.97
N LYS A 229 -20.83 2.99 -14.54
CA LYS A 229 -20.22 1.65 -14.56
C LYS A 229 -20.29 1.11 -15.99
N ILE A 230 -19.22 0.45 -16.44
CA ILE A 230 -19.11 -0.09 -17.79
C ILE A 230 -19.32 -1.60 -17.77
N ASN A 231 -20.10 -2.08 -18.72
CA ASN A 231 -20.21 -3.49 -19.06
C ASN A 231 -19.08 -3.88 -20.02
N TRP A 232 -17.94 -4.27 -19.47
CA TRP A 232 -16.73 -4.60 -20.24
C TRP A 232 -16.93 -5.78 -21.23
N LYS A 233 -17.78 -6.76 -20.89
CA LYS A 233 -18.06 -7.92 -21.77
C LYS A 233 -18.68 -7.49 -23.11
N LEU A 234 -19.51 -6.45 -23.10
CA LEU A 234 -20.10 -5.84 -24.31
C LEU A 234 -19.09 -5.05 -25.16
N LEU A 235 -17.92 -4.73 -24.60
CA LEU A 235 -16.83 -4.05 -25.32
C LEU A 235 -15.76 -5.03 -25.78
N ASN A 236 -16.11 -6.32 -25.90
CA ASN A 236 -15.18 -7.40 -26.26
C ASN A 236 -13.95 -7.49 -25.34
N LEU A 237 -14.13 -7.16 -24.06
CA LEU A 237 -13.14 -7.29 -23.00
C LEU A 237 -13.63 -8.30 -21.96
N ASN A 238 -12.73 -9.16 -21.49
CA ASN A 238 -12.97 -10.01 -20.33
C ASN A 238 -12.53 -9.28 -19.06
N LEU A 239 -13.40 -9.28 -18.05
CA LEU A 239 -13.06 -8.90 -16.69
C LEU A 239 -12.97 -10.19 -15.88
N LEU A 240 -11.76 -10.53 -15.43
CA LEU A 240 -11.49 -11.73 -14.64
C LEU A 240 -10.94 -11.32 -13.28
N LEU A 241 -11.38 -12.01 -12.25
CA LEU A 241 -10.83 -11.91 -10.90
C LEU A 241 -9.75 -12.99 -10.76
N CYS A 242 -8.59 -12.63 -10.22
CA CYS A 242 -7.49 -13.58 -10.03
C CYS A 242 -6.92 -13.48 -8.62
N HIS A 243 -6.77 -14.63 -7.96
CA HIS A 243 -6.02 -14.81 -6.73
C HIS A 243 -4.80 -15.68 -7.01
N ILE A 244 -3.62 -15.23 -6.57
CA ILE A 244 -2.34 -15.91 -6.79
C ILE A 244 -1.62 -16.00 -5.44
N ARG A 245 -1.28 -17.22 -5.02
CA ARG A 245 -0.41 -17.50 -3.87
C ARG A 245 0.97 -17.92 -4.38
N PHE A 246 1.99 -17.10 -4.14
CA PHE A 246 3.36 -17.36 -4.58
C PHE A 246 4.08 -18.36 -3.68
N ASN A 247 5.07 -19.04 -4.24
CA ASN A 247 5.98 -19.89 -3.49
C ASN A 247 6.84 -19.05 -2.51
N PRO A 248 6.90 -19.37 -1.21
CA PRO A 248 7.67 -18.62 -0.19
C PRO A 248 9.19 -18.59 -0.44
N LEU A 249 9.71 -19.42 -1.35
CA LEU A 249 11.12 -19.35 -1.79
C LEU A 249 11.39 -18.13 -2.69
N ILE A 250 10.35 -17.49 -3.24
CA ILE A 250 10.50 -16.34 -4.12
C ILE A 250 10.61 -15.07 -3.28
N GLN A 251 11.68 -14.32 -3.51
CA GLN A 251 11.88 -13.02 -2.89
C GLN A 251 10.78 -12.02 -3.28
N LEU A 252 10.25 -11.31 -2.29
CA LEU A 252 9.12 -10.40 -2.45
C LEU A 252 9.34 -9.32 -3.53
N LYS A 253 10.54 -8.74 -3.59
CA LYS A 253 10.92 -7.72 -4.58
C LYS A 253 10.73 -8.21 -6.03
N ASN A 254 11.01 -9.48 -6.27
CA ASN A 254 10.89 -10.07 -7.60
C ASN A 254 9.41 -10.24 -7.96
N ILE A 255 8.57 -10.63 -6.98
CA ILE A 255 7.12 -10.71 -7.15
C ILE A 255 6.56 -9.33 -7.52
N TYR A 256 6.94 -8.27 -6.79
CA TYR A 256 6.54 -6.91 -7.11
C TYR A 256 6.96 -6.47 -8.52
N LYS A 257 8.22 -6.73 -8.90
CA LYS A 257 8.74 -6.39 -10.22
C LYS A 257 7.93 -7.07 -11.34
N ILE A 258 7.46 -8.28 -11.10
CA ILE A 258 6.62 -9.02 -12.04
C ILE A 258 5.21 -8.42 -12.06
N ILE A 259 4.53 -8.37 -10.92
CA ILE A 259 3.13 -7.95 -10.82
C ILE A 259 2.90 -6.53 -11.36
N ASN A 260 3.81 -5.59 -11.07
CA ASN A 260 3.72 -4.22 -11.58
C ASN A 260 3.87 -4.14 -13.12
N ASN A 261 4.46 -5.15 -13.76
CA ASN A 261 4.62 -5.25 -15.21
C ASN A 261 3.68 -6.28 -15.86
N LEU A 262 2.81 -6.94 -15.09
CA LEU A 262 1.95 -8.01 -15.57
C LEU A 262 0.90 -7.46 -16.54
N PRO A 263 0.87 -7.91 -17.81
CA PRO A 263 -0.06 -7.37 -18.79
C PRO A 263 -1.50 -7.51 -18.33
N PHE A 264 -2.27 -6.42 -18.49
CA PHE A 264 -3.70 -6.34 -18.20
C PHE A 264 -4.13 -6.48 -16.73
N PHE A 265 -3.21 -6.70 -15.79
CA PHE A 265 -3.51 -6.80 -14.37
C PHE A 265 -3.71 -5.42 -13.74
N LEU A 266 -4.75 -5.28 -12.92
CA LEU A 266 -5.20 -4.02 -12.35
C LEU A 266 -5.50 -4.18 -10.86
N ILE A 267 -5.24 -3.12 -10.10
CA ILE A 267 -5.58 -2.99 -8.67
C ILE A 267 -5.05 -4.19 -7.87
N PRO A 268 -3.73 -4.45 -7.88
CA PRO A 268 -3.17 -5.49 -7.04
C PRO A 268 -3.39 -5.14 -5.56
N LYS A 269 -3.99 -6.07 -4.82
CA LYS A 269 -4.17 -6.03 -3.37
C LYS A 269 -3.37 -7.17 -2.76
N TYR A 270 -2.79 -6.92 -1.59
CA TYR A 270 -1.76 -7.78 -1.03
C TYR A 270 -2.17 -8.30 0.35
N SER A 271 -1.86 -9.55 0.66
CA SER A 271 -2.05 -10.11 2.00
C SER A 271 -0.76 -10.78 2.48
N ARG A 272 -0.42 -10.54 3.75
CA ARG A 272 0.84 -10.95 4.39
C ARG A 272 0.56 -11.59 5.73
N ASP A 273 0.80 -12.89 5.81
CA ASP A 273 0.62 -13.70 7.01
C ASP A 273 1.69 -14.81 7.12
N SER A 274 2.62 -14.82 6.16
CA SER A 274 3.61 -15.85 5.89
C SER A 274 4.84 -15.31 5.17
N PHE A 275 5.87 -16.14 5.04
CA PHE A 275 7.02 -15.90 4.16
C PHE A 275 6.58 -15.92 2.68
N GLY A 276 5.42 -16.52 2.40
CA GLY A 276 4.77 -16.47 1.10
C GLY A 276 3.95 -15.20 0.91
N TYR A 277 3.42 -15.04 -0.30
CA TYR A 277 2.73 -13.82 -0.68
C TYR A 277 1.46 -14.09 -1.47
N ASP A 278 0.35 -13.55 -0.97
CA ASP A 278 -0.96 -13.66 -1.60
C ASP A 278 -1.31 -12.34 -2.30
N ILE A 279 -1.63 -12.45 -3.59
CA ILE A 279 -2.02 -11.32 -4.42
C ILE A 279 -3.41 -11.56 -4.96
N PHE A 280 -4.22 -10.52 -4.86
CA PHE A 280 -5.55 -10.45 -5.42
C PHE A 280 -5.63 -9.29 -6.41
N GLY A 281 -6.30 -9.46 -7.54
CA GLY A 281 -6.53 -8.34 -8.47
C GLY A 281 -7.39 -8.71 -9.66
N TYR A 282 -7.47 -7.79 -10.61
CA TYR A 282 -8.38 -7.87 -11.75
C TYR A 282 -7.62 -7.89 -13.07
N PHE A 283 -7.90 -8.86 -13.94
CA PHE A 283 -7.53 -8.74 -15.34
C PHE A 283 -8.67 -8.10 -16.11
N LEU A 284 -8.39 -6.98 -16.78
CA LEU A 284 -9.24 -6.48 -17.85
C LEU A 284 -8.48 -6.67 -19.16
N LEU A 285 -8.84 -7.66 -19.98
CA LEU A 285 -8.09 -7.99 -21.20
C LEU A 285 -9.01 -8.16 -22.41
N PRO A 286 -8.55 -7.84 -23.63
CA PRO A 286 -9.27 -8.20 -24.85
C PRO A 286 -9.50 -9.71 -24.95
N LYS A 287 -10.68 -10.12 -25.43
CA LYS A 287 -11.02 -11.55 -25.53
C LYS A 287 -10.00 -12.36 -26.33
N CYS A 288 -9.35 -11.75 -27.34
CA CYS A 288 -8.31 -12.40 -28.14
C CYS A 288 -7.08 -12.87 -27.33
N TYR A 289 -6.85 -12.33 -26.13
CA TYR A 289 -5.74 -12.74 -25.25
C TYR A 289 -6.14 -13.74 -24.16
N TYR A 290 -7.42 -14.16 -24.09
CA TYR A 290 -7.92 -15.02 -23.01
C TYR A 290 -7.16 -16.35 -22.92
N GLU A 291 -7.02 -17.06 -24.05
CA GLU A 291 -6.30 -18.33 -24.11
C GLU A 291 -4.82 -18.19 -23.75
N ASP A 292 -4.20 -17.07 -24.14
CA ASP A 292 -2.79 -16.81 -23.84
C ASP A 292 -2.57 -16.53 -22.35
N LEU A 293 -3.51 -15.85 -21.69
CA LEU A 293 -3.52 -15.69 -20.24
C LEU A 293 -3.68 -17.04 -19.53
N VAL A 294 -4.65 -17.87 -19.95
CA VAL A 294 -4.86 -19.20 -19.34
C VAL A 294 -3.61 -20.08 -19.48
N LYS A 295 -2.98 -20.09 -20.66
CA LYS A 295 -1.70 -20.80 -20.88
C LYS A 295 -0.57 -20.22 -20.02
N PHE A 296 -0.49 -18.89 -19.91
CA PHE A 296 0.51 -18.22 -19.07
C PHE A 296 0.37 -18.62 -17.59
N LEU A 297 -0.85 -18.60 -17.05
CA LEU A 297 -1.12 -18.97 -15.66
C LEU A 297 -0.80 -20.45 -15.39
N ARG A 298 -1.14 -21.37 -16.31
CA ARG A 298 -0.74 -22.78 -16.21
C ARG A 298 0.78 -22.95 -16.20
N LYS A 299 1.50 -22.22 -17.06
CA LYS A 299 2.98 -22.24 -17.06
C LYS A 299 3.57 -21.79 -15.73
N LEU A 300 2.93 -20.86 -15.00
CA LEU A 300 3.37 -20.48 -13.66
C LEU A 300 3.23 -21.63 -12.66
N GLU A 301 2.10 -22.34 -12.67
CA GLU A 301 1.86 -23.52 -11.83
C GLU A 301 2.85 -24.65 -12.16
N ASP A 302 3.04 -24.95 -13.46
CA ASP A 302 3.97 -25.99 -13.93
C ASP A 302 5.42 -25.68 -13.57
N SER A 303 5.79 -24.40 -13.57
CA SER A 303 7.12 -23.92 -13.19
C SER A 303 7.28 -23.74 -11.67
N LYS A 304 6.27 -24.11 -10.87
CA LYS A 304 6.28 -24.10 -9.40
C LYS A 304 6.45 -22.72 -8.76
N TYR A 305 6.24 -21.64 -9.52
CA TYR A 305 6.33 -20.27 -9.00
C TYR A 305 5.19 -19.91 -8.05
N VAL A 306 4.07 -20.62 -8.19
CA VAL A 306 2.83 -20.38 -7.48
C VAL A 306 2.36 -21.69 -6.85
N ILE A 307 1.82 -21.59 -5.64
CA ILE A 307 1.20 -22.69 -4.92
C ILE A 307 -0.25 -22.86 -5.38
N GLN A 308 -0.94 -21.73 -5.59
CA GLN A 308 -2.35 -21.70 -5.96
C GLN A 308 -2.61 -20.53 -6.91
N ILE A 309 -3.39 -20.79 -7.97
CA ILE A 309 -4.02 -19.76 -8.79
C ILE A 309 -5.50 -20.10 -8.94
N ASP A 310 -6.34 -19.16 -8.51
CA ASP A 310 -7.78 -19.19 -8.76
C ASP A 310 -8.16 -18.04 -9.70
N VAL A 311 -8.95 -18.36 -10.73
CA VAL A 311 -9.41 -17.38 -11.72
C VAL A 311 -10.91 -17.51 -11.88
N TYR A 312 -11.60 -16.38 -11.76
CA TYR A 312 -13.04 -16.33 -11.77
C TYR A 312 -13.55 -15.36 -12.83
N SER A 313 -14.61 -15.75 -13.53
CA SER A 313 -15.35 -14.93 -14.48
C SER A 313 -16.35 -14.03 -13.75
N TYR A 314 -16.40 -12.76 -14.12
CA TYR A 314 -17.38 -11.81 -13.57
C TYR A 314 -18.76 -11.99 -14.18
N ASP A 315 -19.79 -12.21 -13.37
CA ASP A 315 -21.16 -12.40 -13.86
C ASP A 315 -22.08 -11.24 -13.46
N LYS A 316 -22.02 -10.80 -12.21
CA LYS A 316 -22.83 -9.68 -11.72
C LYS A 316 -22.12 -8.96 -10.59
N ILE A 317 -22.37 -7.67 -10.46
CA ILE A 317 -21.86 -6.87 -9.34
C ILE A 317 -22.98 -6.06 -8.73
N GLN A 318 -23.00 -6.02 -7.41
CA GLN A 318 -23.89 -5.24 -6.59
C GLN A 318 -23.04 -4.36 -5.66
N GLU A 319 -23.23 -3.04 -5.72
CA GLU A 319 -22.61 -2.08 -4.82
C GLU A 319 -23.66 -1.56 -3.84
N ASN A 320 -23.41 -1.74 -2.54
CA ASN A 320 -24.28 -1.30 -1.46
C ASN A 320 -23.56 -0.21 -0.66
N THR A 321 -24.16 0.96 -0.52
CA THR A 321 -23.64 2.08 0.27
C THR A 321 -24.68 2.52 1.28
N ASN A 322 -24.28 2.68 2.55
CA ASN A 322 -25.18 3.17 3.59
C ASN A 322 -24.88 4.63 3.94
N LEU A 323 -25.71 5.56 3.46
CA LEU A 323 -25.52 6.99 3.70
C LEU A 323 -25.78 7.42 5.15
N ASN A 324 -26.38 6.57 5.98
CA ASN A 324 -26.56 6.89 7.41
C ASN A 324 -25.21 7.12 8.12
N TYR A 325 -24.10 6.57 7.60
CA TYR A 325 -22.75 6.81 8.11
C TYR A 325 -22.30 8.27 8.05
N PHE A 326 -22.90 9.08 7.17
CA PHE A 326 -22.59 10.50 7.00
C PHE A 326 -23.54 11.42 7.78
N ARG A 327 -24.55 10.87 8.46
CA ARG A 327 -25.50 11.65 9.25
C ARG A 327 -24.93 11.99 10.62
N SER A 328 -25.43 13.07 11.19
CA SER A 328 -24.95 13.65 12.45
C SER A 328 -24.98 12.68 13.65
N PHE A 329 -25.91 11.72 13.68
CA PHE A 329 -26.00 10.75 14.77
C PHE A 329 -24.95 9.63 14.69
N SER A 330 -24.39 9.38 13.51
CA SER A 330 -23.45 8.29 13.30
C SER A 330 -22.07 8.68 13.78
N ASN A 331 -21.43 7.82 14.57
CA ASN A 331 -20.02 7.97 14.87
C ASN A 331 -19.19 7.28 13.77
N LYS A 332 -18.40 8.06 13.03
CA LYS A 332 -17.55 7.57 11.92
C LYS A 332 -16.53 6.50 12.35
N LYS A 333 -16.22 6.39 13.64
CA LYS A 333 -15.31 5.38 14.20
C LYS A 333 -16.00 4.05 14.54
N GLY A 334 -17.33 3.95 14.40
CA GLY A 334 -18.12 2.78 14.83
C GLY A 334 -18.94 2.12 13.73
N LEU A 335 -19.42 0.91 14.01
CA LEU A 335 -20.43 0.25 13.18
C LEU A 335 -21.80 0.84 13.46
N ILE A 336 -22.64 0.95 12.43
CA ILE A 336 -23.95 1.56 12.58
C ILE A 336 -24.96 0.57 13.16
N ASN A 337 -25.73 1.01 14.16
CA ASN A 337 -26.83 0.24 14.69
C ASN A 337 -28.10 0.48 13.87
N THR A 338 -28.50 -0.51 13.08
CA THR A 338 -29.71 -0.45 12.24
C THR A 338 -31.01 -0.40 13.04
N LEU A 339 -30.98 -0.71 14.35
CA LEU A 339 -32.10 -0.60 15.28
C LEU A 339 -32.21 0.77 15.95
N ASN A 340 -31.27 1.69 15.70
CA ASN A 340 -31.33 3.04 16.26
C ASN A 340 -32.57 3.79 15.71
N LYS A 341 -33.30 4.51 16.56
CA LYS A 341 -34.51 5.27 16.17
C LYS A 341 -34.25 6.33 15.10
N GLN A 342 -33.03 6.84 14.99
CA GLN A 342 -32.62 7.82 13.99
C GLN A 342 -32.13 7.17 12.69
N TYR A 343 -31.94 5.85 12.67
CA TYR A 343 -31.59 5.10 11.47
C TYR A 343 -32.79 5.09 10.50
N GLU A 344 -32.55 5.44 9.24
CA GLU A 344 -33.60 5.44 8.23
C GLU A 344 -33.17 4.63 7.01
N LYS A 345 -33.98 3.63 6.65
CA LYS A 345 -33.72 2.73 5.51
C LYS A 345 -33.63 3.45 4.17
N LYS A 346 -34.25 4.63 4.03
CA LYS A 346 -34.19 5.43 2.78
C LYS A 346 -32.77 5.85 2.39
N TYR A 347 -31.81 5.80 3.31
CA TYR A 347 -30.40 6.10 3.08
C TYR A 347 -29.56 4.86 2.72
N GLU A 348 -30.17 3.68 2.66
CA GLU A 348 -29.58 2.48 2.09
C GLU A 348 -29.67 2.57 0.56
N ILE A 349 -28.53 2.57 -0.13
CA ILE A 349 -28.48 2.67 -1.59
C ILE A 349 -27.84 1.42 -2.17
N GLN A 350 -28.55 0.80 -3.11
CA GLN A 350 -28.10 -0.37 -3.85
C GLN A 350 -27.99 -0.02 -5.34
N PHE A 351 -26.89 -0.46 -5.95
CA PHE A 351 -26.69 -0.47 -7.40
C PHE A 351 -26.38 -1.91 -7.82
N GLN A 352 -26.84 -2.32 -9.00
CA GLN A 352 -26.57 -3.63 -9.58
C GLN A 352 -26.38 -3.53 -11.09
N ILE A 353 -25.41 -4.29 -11.61
CA ILE A 353 -25.23 -4.51 -13.06
C ILE A 353 -24.95 -5.98 -13.32
N GLU A 354 -25.58 -6.51 -14.37
CA GLU A 354 -25.41 -7.86 -14.86
C GLU A 354 -24.53 -7.85 -16.11
N TYR A 355 -23.46 -8.66 -16.10
CA TYR A 355 -22.58 -8.86 -17.22
C TYR A 355 -23.12 -10.00 -18.08
N GLY A 356 -23.95 -9.66 -19.08
CA GLY A 356 -24.53 -10.63 -20.01
C GLY A 356 -23.51 -11.54 -20.71
N ASN A 357 -23.98 -12.69 -21.19
CA ASN A 357 -23.15 -13.74 -21.79
C ASN A 357 -22.82 -13.52 -23.28
N GLU A 358 -23.57 -12.67 -23.98
CA GLU A 358 -23.41 -12.51 -25.42
C GLU A 358 -22.34 -11.46 -25.77
N PRO A 359 -21.36 -11.80 -26.63
CA PRO A 359 -20.42 -10.82 -27.16
C PRO A 359 -21.14 -9.84 -28.08
N PHE A 360 -21.04 -8.54 -27.77
CA PHE A 360 -21.27 -7.52 -28.79
C PHE A 360 -19.94 -7.26 -29.51
N GLU A 361 -19.94 -7.34 -30.84
CA GLU A 361 -18.81 -6.86 -31.64
C GLU A 361 -18.81 -5.32 -31.61
N SER A 362 -18.16 -4.75 -30.61
CA SER A 362 -18.14 -3.31 -30.43
C SER A 362 -17.25 -2.64 -31.48
N LYS A 363 -17.84 -2.24 -32.61
CA LYS A 363 -17.21 -1.40 -33.64
C LYS A 363 -17.12 0.07 -33.20
N LEU A 364 -16.57 0.32 -32.01
CA LEU A 364 -16.49 1.66 -31.42
C LEU A 364 -15.55 2.56 -32.21
N SER A 365 -15.97 3.80 -32.41
CA SER A 365 -15.13 4.89 -32.90
C SER A 365 -14.22 5.45 -31.79
N MET A 366 -13.24 6.26 -32.19
CA MET A 366 -12.36 6.97 -31.25
C MET A 366 -13.14 7.87 -30.28
N LEU A 367 -14.13 8.61 -30.78
CA LEU A 367 -14.99 9.47 -29.94
C LEU A 367 -15.78 8.64 -28.92
N GLU A 368 -16.32 7.49 -29.33
CA GLU A 368 -17.04 6.56 -28.45
C GLU A 368 -16.14 6.03 -27.31
N TRP A 369 -14.90 5.63 -27.61
CA TRP A 369 -13.93 5.22 -26.59
C TRP A 369 -13.56 6.35 -25.63
N LEU A 370 -13.34 7.57 -26.12
CA LEU A 370 -13.06 8.73 -25.27
C LEU A 370 -14.23 9.08 -24.35
N ILE A 371 -15.47 8.91 -24.83
CA ILE A 371 -16.66 9.05 -23.99
C ILE A 371 -16.65 7.98 -22.89
N ILE A 372 -16.42 6.70 -23.23
CA ILE A 372 -16.33 5.60 -22.26
C ILE A 372 -15.24 5.87 -21.19
N ASP A 373 -14.08 6.37 -21.60
CA ASP A 373 -13.00 6.74 -20.67
C ASP A 373 -13.40 7.91 -19.75
N ARG A 374 -14.13 8.91 -20.24
CA ARG A 374 -14.50 10.09 -19.42
C ARG A 374 -15.69 9.84 -18.48
N VAL A 375 -16.64 9.00 -18.87
CA VAL A 375 -17.87 8.78 -18.08
C VAL A 375 -17.64 7.97 -16.81
N ARG A 376 -16.50 7.30 -16.65
CA ARG A 376 -16.25 6.37 -15.52
C ARG A 376 -15.50 7.00 -14.33
N TYR A 377 -15.02 8.23 -14.43
CA TYR A 377 -14.16 8.86 -13.42
C TYR A 377 -14.82 10.03 -12.66
N PHE A 378 -14.24 10.38 -11.49
CA PHE A 378 -14.70 11.42 -10.56
C PHE A 378 -14.67 12.84 -11.17
N SER A 379 -15.28 13.85 -10.54
CA SER A 379 -15.50 15.18 -11.15
C SER A 379 -14.23 15.95 -11.50
N ILE A 380 -13.11 15.56 -10.87
CA ILE A 380 -11.79 16.10 -11.13
C ILE A 380 -11.21 15.51 -12.42
N THR A 381 -11.46 14.24 -12.73
CA THR A 381 -10.83 13.52 -13.86
C THR A 381 -11.78 13.18 -15.01
N GLY A 382 -13.10 13.10 -14.74
CA GLY A 382 -14.20 12.82 -15.66
C GLY A 382 -15.19 13.97 -15.82
N PHE A 383 -16.43 13.68 -16.24
CA PHE A 383 -17.48 14.70 -16.38
C PHE A 383 -18.03 15.12 -15.01
N GLY A 384 -18.06 16.42 -14.72
CA GLY A 384 -18.75 17.00 -13.56
C GLY A 384 -20.10 17.60 -13.97
N PHE A 385 -20.97 17.93 -13.01
CA PHE A 385 -22.33 18.53 -13.20
C PHE A 385 -22.36 19.96 -13.81
N GLU A 386 -21.27 20.41 -14.44
CA GLU A 386 -21.08 21.75 -15.01
C GLU A 386 -21.78 21.97 -16.37
N LYS A 387 -21.69 23.19 -16.92
CA LYS A 387 -22.25 23.56 -18.24
C LYS A 387 -21.77 22.60 -19.34
N ARG A 388 -22.71 22.01 -20.09
CA ARG A 388 -22.45 21.05 -21.19
C ARG A 388 -21.39 21.51 -22.20
N ALA A 389 -21.35 22.80 -22.54
CA ALA A 389 -20.37 23.35 -23.47
C ALA A 389 -18.91 23.12 -23.05
N LYS A 390 -18.62 23.11 -21.74
CA LYS A 390 -17.27 22.82 -21.24
C LYS A 390 -16.90 21.35 -21.43
N ASN A 391 -17.83 20.43 -21.15
CA ASN A 391 -17.60 19.00 -21.34
C ASN A 391 -17.36 18.66 -22.83
N LEU A 392 -18.02 19.36 -23.75
CA LEU A 392 -17.77 19.22 -25.19
C LEU A 392 -16.38 19.72 -25.60
N ASN A 393 -15.95 20.87 -25.08
CA ASN A 393 -14.61 21.41 -25.38
C ASN A 393 -13.50 20.45 -24.89
N LEU A 394 -13.69 19.85 -23.71
CA LEU A 394 -12.81 18.81 -23.18
C LEU A 394 -12.73 17.60 -24.11
N LEU A 395 -13.88 17.05 -24.53
CA LEU A 395 -13.93 15.93 -25.48
C LEU A 395 -13.27 16.25 -26.82
N LYS A 396 -13.44 17.48 -27.32
CA LYS A 396 -12.79 17.94 -28.55
C LYS A 396 -11.28 17.97 -28.40
N SER A 397 -10.79 18.47 -27.26
CA SER A 397 -9.36 18.45 -26.95
C SER A 397 -8.84 17.02 -26.88
N ASP A 398 -9.55 16.11 -26.21
CA ASP A 398 -9.13 14.71 -26.09
C ASP A 398 -9.04 14.02 -27.45
N LEU A 399 -10.02 14.26 -28.33
CA LEU A 399 -10.06 13.70 -29.67
C LEU A 399 -8.86 14.15 -30.50
N ILE A 400 -8.56 15.45 -30.49
CA ILE A 400 -7.40 16.01 -31.19
C ILE A 400 -6.10 15.43 -30.60
N ASN A 401 -5.99 15.39 -29.27
CA ASN A 401 -4.80 14.89 -28.59
C ASN A 401 -4.54 13.41 -28.88
N GLU A 402 -5.58 12.58 -28.95
CA GLU A 402 -5.46 11.16 -29.30
C GLU A 402 -4.94 10.97 -30.74
N ILE A 403 -5.46 11.74 -31.70
CA ILE A 403 -5.00 11.67 -33.10
C ILE A 403 -3.52 12.09 -33.20
N ILE A 404 -3.15 13.18 -32.55
CA ILE A 404 -1.76 13.67 -32.56
C ILE A 404 -0.84 12.67 -31.84
N SER A 405 -1.29 12.06 -30.73
CA SER A 405 -0.54 11.02 -30.02
C SER A 405 -0.23 9.82 -30.91
N GLN A 406 -1.22 9.32 -31.66
CA GLN A 406 -1.02 8.19 -32.57
C GLN A 406 -0.04 8.52 -33.71
N GLN A 407 -0.07 9.74 -34.24
CA GLN A 407 0.93 10.23 -35.20
C GLN A 407 2.33 10.32 -34.58
N ALA A 408 2.42 10.80 -33.34
CA ALA A 408 3.68 10.98 -32.63
C ALA A 408 4.40 9.64 -32.40
N LEU A 409 3.69 8.56 -32.03
CA LEU A 409 4.29 7.25 -31.76
C LEU A 409 5.10 6.71 -32.95
N ILE A 410 4.55 6.79 -34.16
CA ILE A 410 5.20 6.27 -35.37
C ILE A 410 6.29 7.22 -35.86
N SER A 411 6.04 8.53 -35.76
CA SER A 411 7.02 9.57 -36.09
C SER A 411 8.25 9.45 -35.20
N GLU A 412 8.06 9.15 -33.92
CA GLU A 412 9.12 8.91 -32.95
C GLU A 412 9.91 7.64 -33.29
N LEU A 413 9.24 6.52 -33.58
CA LEU A 413 9.92 5.29 -34.03
C LEU A 413 10.77 5.56 -35.28
N LYS A 414 10.20 6.20 -36.31
CA LYS A 414 10.92 6.55 -37.55
C LYS A 414 12.10 7.47 -37.29
N LYS A 415 11.92 8.49 -36.45
CA LYS A 415 13.01 9.41 -36.06
C LYS A 415 14.14 8.64 -35.38
N ASN A 416 13.80 7.81 -34.39
CA ASN A 416 14.77 7.01 -33.63
C ASN A 416 15.53 6.03 -34.54
N LEU A 417 14.84 5.37 -35.48
CA LEU A 417 15.48 4.45 -36.43
C LEU A 417 16.25 5.16 -37.55
N LYS A 418 15.83 6.35 -37.99
CA LYS A 418 16.60 7.17 -38.93
C LYS A 418 17.98 7.50 -38.39
N HIS A 419 18.09 7.80 -37.08
CA HIS A 419 19.37 8.01 -36.42
C HIS A 419 20.26 6.77 -36.44
N ILE A 420 19.66 5.58 -36.33
CA ILE A 420 20.38 4.29 -36.40
C ILE A 420 20.84 4.02 -37.83
N TYR A 421 19.99 4.19 -38.84
CA TYR A 421 20.39 4.00 -40.24
C TYR A 421 21.48 4.96 -40.71
N SER A 422 21.52 6.17 -40.16
CA SER A 422 22.58 7.14 -40.47
C SER A 422 23.93 6.83 -39.80
N SER A 423 24.00 5.82 -38.92
CA SER A 423 25.21 5.44 -38.20
C SER A 423 25.51 3.95 -38.39
N LEU A 424 26.50 3.65 -39.24
CA LEU A 424 26.94 2.28 -39.55
C LEU A 424 27.30 1.49 -38.27
N GLY A 425 27.99 2.12 -37.31
CA GLY A 425 28.37 1.46 -36.06
C GLY A 425 27.22 1.26 -35.05
N LEU A 426 26.23 2.16 -35.01
CA LEU A 426 25.10 2.02 -34.09
C LEU A 426 24.17 0.87 -34.50
N LYS A 427 24.02 0.63 -35.81
CA LYS A 427 23.24 -0.49 -36.37
C LYS A 427 23.79 -1.84 -35.91
N GLU A 428 25.09 -2.08 -36.06
CA GLU A 428 25.72 -3.33 -35.62
C GLU A 428 25.63 -3.50 -34.10
N LYS A 429 25.83 -2.42 -33.34
CA LYS A 429 25.73 -2.46 -31.88
C LYS A 429 24.34 -2.83 -31.36
N ILE A 430 23.26 -2.28 -31.92
CA ILE A 430 21.90 -2.66 -31.50
C ILE A 430 21.61 -4.12 -31.85
N LEU A 431 22.05 -4.61 -33.02
CA LEU A 431 21.86 -6.02 -33.41
C LEU A 431 22.63 -6.95 -32.47
N ASN A 432 23.90 -6.67 -32.21
CA ASN A 432 24.71 -7.40 -31.23
C ASN A 432 24.10 -7.38 -29.83
N PHE A 433 23.54 -6.23 -29.41
CA PHE A 433 22.88 -6.11 -28.12
C PHE A 433 21.62 -6.96 -28.03
N ILE A 434 20.80 -7.01 -29.10
CA ILE A 434 19.63 -7.88 -29.17
C ILE A 434 20.07 -9.35 -29.14
N GLU A 435 21.05 -9.74 -29.94
CA GLU A 435 21.56 -11.13 -29.99
C GLU A 435 22.10 -11.61 -28.65
N LYS A 436 22.89 -10.79 -27.95
CA LYS A 436 23.43 -11.13 -26.62
C LYS A 436 22.33 -11.36 -25.57
N ASN A 437 21.18 -10.70 -25.72
CA ASN A 437 20.10 -10.69 -24.72
C ASN A 437 18.81 -11.39 -25.18
N GLU A 438 18.77 -11.98 -26.37
CA GLU A 438 17.56 -12.52 -26.99
C GLU A 438 16.87 -13.57 -26.10
N LYS A 439 17.66 -14.43 -25.46
CA LYS A 439 17.18 -15.48 -24.54
C LYS A 439 16.44 -14.97 -23.30
N PHE A 440 16.56 -13.68 -22.97
CA PHE A 440 15.90 -13.07 -21.82
C PHE A 440 14.59 -12.35 -22.18
N GLY A 441 14.30 -12.21 -23.47
CA GLY A 441 13.06 -11.66 -23.98
C GLY A 441 12.97 -10.13 -23.93
N PHE A 442 11.96 -9.59 -24.63
CA PHE A 442 11.80 -8.15 -24.85
C PHE A 442 11.73 -7.31 -23.57
N PHE A 443 10.94 -7.74 -22.58
CA PHE A 443 10.72 -6.98 -21.34
C PHE A 443 12.00 -6.85 -20.52
N TYR A 444 12.84 -7.89 -20.50
CA TYR A 444 14.16 -7.84 -19.87
C TYR A 444 15.06 -6.81 -20.56
N VAL A 445 15.15 -6.87 -21.89
CA VAL A 445 15.99 -5.97 -22.69
C VAL A 445 15.60 -4.51 -22.48
N LYS A 446 14.30 -4.21 -22.49
CA LYS A 446 13.78 -2.87 -22.19
C LYS A 446 14.18 -2.42 -20.78
N ASN A 447 14.00 -3.29 -19.78
CA ASN A 447 14.29 -2.95 -18.39
C ASN A 447 15.79 -2.72 -18.14
N ILE A 448 16.67 -3.59 -18.63
CA ILE A 448 18.11 -3.44 -18.42
C ILE A 448 18.67 -2.17 -19.08
N LEU A 449 18.15 -1.79 -20.26
CA LEU A 449 18.49 -0.53 -20.92
C LEU A 449 18.12 0.68 -20.06
N ASN A 450 16.95 0.66 -19.42
CA ASN A 450 16.55 1.72 -18.51
C ASN A 450 17.42 1.75 -17.25
N GLU A 451 17.73 0.58 -16.67
CA GLU A 451 18.61 0.49 -15.50
C GLU A 451 20.02 1.04 -15.81
N TYR A 452 20.62 0.72 -16.97
CA TYR A 452 21.89 1.32 -17.39
C TYR A 452 21.83 2.84 -17.52
N LEU A 453 20.75 3.39 -18.12
CA LEU A 453 20.60 4.85 -18.27
C LEU A 453 20.48 5.56 -16.92
N THR A 454 19.76 4.96 -15.97
CA THR A 454 19.69 5.45 -14.59
C THR A 454 21.09 5.45 -13.98
N VAL A 455 21.81 4.33 -14.06
CA VAL A 455 23.18 4.22 -13.50
C VAL A 455 24.17 5.19 -14.16
N PHE A 456 24.11 5.41 -15.48
CA PHE A 456 24.94 6.43 -16.14
C PHE A 456 24.67 7.84 -15.61
N THR A 457 23.40 8.15 -15.34
CA THR A 457 22.99 9.45 -14.78
C THR A 457 23.53 9.62 -13.37
N LEU A 458 23.38 8.60 -12.52
CA LEU A 458 23.91 8.57 -11.16
C LEU A 458 25.43 8.70 -11.13
N PHE A 459 26.12 7.93 -11.97
CA PHE A 459 27.57 7.97 -12.07
C PHE A 459 28.08 9.35 -12.49
N LYS A 460 27.44 9.98 -13.49
CA LYS A 460 27.80 11.34 -13.92
C LYS A 460 27.64 12.35 -12.78
N LYS A 461 26.57 12.23 -11.98
CA LYS A 461 26.32 13.08 -10.83
C LYS A 461 27.38 12.88 -9.74
N LEU A 462 27.67 11.64 -9.38
CA LEU A 462 28.69 11.28 -8.41
C LEU A 462 30.09 11.79 -8.80
N LEU A 463 30.44 11.76 -10.09
CA LEU A 463 31.67 12.35 -10.59
C LEU A 463 31.71 13.88 -10.52
N LEU A 464 30.57 14.55 -10.78
CA LEU A 464 30.47 16.02 -10.64
C LEU A 464 30.63 16.44 -9.18
N ASP A 465 30.06 15.68 -8.25
CA ASP A 465 30.05 16.00 -6.82
C ASP A 465 31.41 15.75 -6.13
N HIS A 466 32.26 14.84 -6.67
CA HIS A 466 33.55 14.46 -6.05
C HIS A 466 34.82 14.82 -6.87
N GLY A 467 34.69 15.55 -7.98
CA GLY A 467 35.82 16.08 -8.75
C GLY A 467 36.54 15.06 -9.67
N ASN A 468 37.64 15.49 -10.32
CA ASN A 468 38.36 14.74 -11.36
C ASN A 468 38.97 13.42 -10.84
N VAL A 469 38.17 12.35 -10.84
CA VAL A 469 38.65 10.99 -10.64
C VAL A 469 39.46 10.56 -11.87
N LYS A 470 40.77 10.30 -11.68
CA LYS A 470 41.71 10.00 -12.78
C LYS A 470 42.20 8.55 -12.79
N THR A 471 41.98 7.80 -11.72
CA THR A 471 42.44 6.40 -11.61
C THR A 471 41.34 5.45 -11.14
N ARG A 472 41.51 4.16 -11.48
CA ARG A 472 40.58 3.10 -11.05
C ARG A 472 40.52 2.97 -9.53
N TYR A 473 41.64 3.20 -8.84
CA TYR A 473 41.71 3.20 -7.39
C TYR A 473 40.87 4.33 -6.78
N GLN A 474 41.06 5.58 -7.25
CA GLN A 474 40.25 6.72 -6.80
C GLN A 474 38.77 6.50 -7.04
N LEU A 475 38.40 5.91 -8.18
CA LEU A 475 37.00 5.64 -8.47
C LEU A 475 36.43 4.51 -7.61
N SER A 476 37.21 3.47 -7.37
CA SER A 476 36.83 2.40 -6.43
C SER A 476 36.67 2.95 -5.02
N GLU A 477 37.52 3.88 -4.60
CA GLU A 477 37.45 4.53 -3.30
C GLU A 477 36.18 5.38 -3.18
N VAL A 478 35.85 6.17 -4.21
CA VAL A 478 34.60 6.95 -4.25
C VAL A 478 33.36 6.03 -4.28
N LEU A 479 33.37 4.94 -5.05
CA LEU A 479 32.22 4.02 -5.12
C LEU A 479 32.06 3.10 -3.90
N ASN A 480 33.15 2.85 -3.16
CA ASN A 480 33.11 2.05 -1.93
C ASN A 480 32.83 2.92 -0.70
N ASN A 481 33.23 4.19 -0.71
CA ASN A 481 33.09 5.10 0.43
C ASN A 481 31.88 6.04 0.32
N ASN A 482 31.32 6.27 -0.88
CA ASN A 482 30.17 7.13 -1.10
C ASN A 482 28.99 6.36 -1.72
N PHE A 483 27.78 6.70 -1.31
CA PHE A 483 26.55 6.18 -1.92
C PHE A 483 26.36 6.76 -3.32
N ALA A 484 25.80 5.96 -4.24
CA ALA A 484 25.56 6.39 -5.62
C ALA A 484 24.47 7.49 -5.71
N SER A 485 23.57 7.51 -4.73
CA SER A 485 22.48 8.48 -4.61
C SER A 485 22.08 8.67 -3.14
N LYS A 486 21.28 9.70 -2.86
CA LYS A 486 20.53 9.83 -1.60
C LYS A 486 19.18 9.08 -1.63
N SER A 487 18.83 8.48 -2.77
CA SER A 487 17.61 7.67 -2.92
C SER A 487 17.93 6.18 -2.78
N ILE A 488 17.09 5.44 -2.06
CA ILE A 488 17.31 4.00 -1.80
C ILE A 488 17.09 3.18 -3.07
N GLU A 489 16.11 3.55 -3.89
CA GLU A 489 15.79 2.92 -5.18
C GLU A 489 16.98 2.99 -6.14
N ASP A 490 17.61 4.16 -6.24
CA ASP A 490 18.79 4.37 -7.07
C ASP A 490 19.97 3.48 -6.62
N ASN A 491 20.18 3.38 -5.31
CA ASN A 491 21.26 2.54 -4.76
C ASN A 491 20.96 1.04 -4.94
N ILE A 492 19.69 0.62 -4.87
CA ILE A 492 19.28 -0.75 -5.20
C ILE A 492 19.62 -1.07 -6.66
N ILE A 493 19.29 -0.18 -7.60
CA ILE A 493 19.63 -0.38 -9.02
C ILE A 493 21.15 -0.46 -9.20
N PHE A 494 21.91 0.41 -8.54
CA PHE A 494 23.38 0.41 -8.60
C PHE A 494 24.01 -0.85 -8.00
N SER A 495 23.36 -1.45 -7.00
CA SER A 495 23.82 -2.68 -6.34
C SER A 495 23.61 -3.96 -7.16
N ASN A 496 22.82 -3.89 -8.25
CA ASN A 496 22.59 -5.03 -9.14
C ASN A 496 23.93 -5.59 -9.67
N LYS A 497 24.23 -6.85 -9.32
CA LYS A 497 25.52 -7.51 -9.62
C LYS A 497 25.90 -7.44 -11.10
N ASN A 498 24.95 -7.61 -12.02
CA ASN A 498 25.23 -7.58 -13.46
C ASN A 498 25.64 -6.17 -13.89
N ILE A 499 24.86 -5.16 -13.49
CA ILE A 499 25.13 -3.76 -13.80
C ILE A 499 26.44 -3.33 -13.19
N LYS A 500 26.67 -3.63 -11.91
CA LYS A 500 27.90 -3.30 -11.20
C LYS A 500 29.13 -3.91 -11.88
N ASN A 501 29.05 -5.16 -12.33
CA ASN A 501 30.13 -5.83 -13.04
C ASN A 501 30.44 -5.16 -14.39
N ASP A 502 29.42 -4.88 -15.20
CA ASP A 502 29.61 -4.19 -16.48
C ASP A 502 30.16 -2.77 -16.24
N PHE A 503 29.69 -2.10 -15.20
CA PHE A 503 30.17 -0.77 -14.85
C PHE A 503 31.65 -0.77 -14.45
N VAL A 504 32.06 -1.68 -13.57
CA VAL A 504 33.44 -1.79 -13.06
C VAL A 504 34.42 -2.26 -14.14
N ASN A 505 33.99 -3.14 -15.04
CA ASN A 505 34.88 -3.79 -15.99
C ASN A 505 34.88 -3.16 -17.39
N GLU A 506 33.78 -2.52 -17.80
CA GLU A 506 33.62 -1.96 -19.14
C GLU A 506 33.52 -0.44 -19.12
N PHE A 507 32.57 0.12 -18.38
CA PHE A 507 32.24 1.54 -18.49
C PHE A 507 33.21 2.46 -17.74
N ILE A 508 33.67 2.06 -16.56
CA ILE A 508 34.67 2.79 -15.77
C ILE A 508 35.99 2.92 -16.51
N PRO A 509 36.60 1.81 -17.00
CA PRO A 509 37.83 1.91 -17.78
C PRO A 509 37.68 2.78 -19.02
N LEU A 510 36.52 2.72 -19.69
CA LEU A 510 36.25 3.57 -20.85
C LEU A 510 36.21 5.06 -20.48
N TYR A 511 35.51 5.41 -19.40
CA TYR A 511 35.46 6.79 -18.90
C TYR A 511 36.85 7.34 -18.56
N LEU A 512 37.65 6.57 -17.82
CA LEU A 512 39.01 6.95 -17.43
C LEU A 512 39.95 7.09 -18.63
N LYS A 513 39.78 6.24 -19.65
CA LYS A 513 40.58 6.30 -20.88
C LYS A 513 40.16 7.43 -21.81
N SER A 514 38.85 7.71 -21.92
CA SER A 514 38.29 8.74 -22.80
C SER A 514 36.86 9.10 -22.42
N GLN A 515 36.69 10.24 -21.74
CA GLN A 515 35.38 10.79 -21.42
C GLN A 515 34.50 11.02 -22.66
N PRO A 516 35.01 11.54 -23.81
CA PRO A 516 34.20 11.67 -25.02
C PRO A 516 33.62 10.34 -25.50
N LYS A 517 34.42 9.26 -25.53
CA LYS A 517 33.94 7.93 -25.93
C LYS A 517 32.92 7.34 -24.97
N PHE A 518 33.05 7.61 -23.68
CA PHE A 518 32.03 7.24 -22.70
C PHE A 518 30.71 7.99 -22.95
N LEU A 519 30.76 9.31 -23.20
CA LEU A 519 29.55 10.09 -23.51
C LEU A 519 28.89 9.62 -24.81
N GLU A 520 29.67 9.27 -25.83
CA GLU A 520 29.17 8.63 -27.05
C GLU A 520 28.43 7.34 -26.70
N LEU A 521 29.00 6.45 -25.88
CA LEU A 521 28.35 5.21 -25.45
C LEU A 521 27.02 5.45 -24.70
N VAL A 522 26.98 6.42 -23.77
CA VAL A 522 25.74 6.79 -23.08
C VAL A 522 24.68 7.26 -24.06
N GLU A 523 25.06 8.06 -25.06
CA GLU A 523 24.16 8.51 -26.11
C GLU A 523 23.66 7.34 -26.98
N GLU A 524 24.50 6.35 -27.26
CA GLU A 524 24.13 5.12 -27.96
C GLU A 524 23.08 4.33 -27.18
N PHE A 525 23.30 4.05 -25.90
CA PHE A 525 22.32 3.37 -25.03
C PHE A 525 21.00 4.14 -24.97
N SER A 526 21.05 5.47 -24.93
CA SER A 526 19.85 6.33 -24.97
C SER A 526 19.07 6.16 -26.28
N LYS A 527 19.76 6.08 -27.41
CA LYS A 527 19.13 5.84 -28.72
C LYS A 527 18.52 4.44 -28.81
N ILE A 528 19.19 3.41 -28.30
CA ILE A 528 18.67 2.03 -28.28
C ILE A 528 17.43 1.94 -27.38
N SER A 529 17.50 2.48 -26.16
CA SER A 529 16.36 2.51 -25.22
C SER A 529 15.13 3.19 -25.84
N LYS A 530 15.32 4.30 -26.57
CA LYS A 530 14.23 4.99 -27.27
C LYS A 530 13.56 4.12 -28.34
N VAL A 531 14.30 3.28 -29.06
CA VAL A 531 13.70 2.32 -30.02
C VAL A 531 12.86 1.28 -29.29
N PHE A 532 13.37 0.69 -28.22
CA PHE A 532 12.63 -0.28 -27.42
C PHE A 532 11.39 0.32 -26.77
N LYS A 533 11.47 1.58 -26.31
CA LYS A 533 10.31 2.34 -25.83
C LYS A 533 9.27 2.50 -26.93
N SER A 534 9.65 2.98 -28.11
CA SER A 534 8.72 3.12 -29.24
C SER A 534 8.11 1.78 -29.67
N CYS A 535 8.88 0.68 -29.64
CA CYS A 535 8.36 -0.66 -29.94
C CYS A 535 7.34 -1.13 -28.88
N TYR A 536 7.60 -0.88 -27.61
CA TYR A 536 6.66 -1.17 -26.52
C TYR A 536 5.34 -0.41 -26.69
N ASP A 537 5.42 0.90 -26.98
CA ASP A 537 4.24 1.75 -27.15
C ASP A 537 3.42 1.32 -28.39
N LEU A 538 4.08 0.80 -29.43
CA LEU A 538 3.46 0.23 -30.64
C LEU A 538 3.09 -1.25 -30.51
N LYS A 539 3.26 -1.85 -29.32
CA LYS A 539 2.96 -3.27 -29.00
C LYS A 539 3.76 -4.29 -29.85
N ILE A 540 4.98 -3.94 -30.25
CA ILE A 540 5.91 -4.81 -30.98
C ILE A 540 6.87 -5.46 -29.98
N PHE A 541 6.58 -6.71 -29.60
CA PHE A 541 7.37 -7.45 -28.60
C PHE A 541 8.33 -8.47 -29.22
N ASN A 542 8.15 -8.81 -30.50
CA ASN A 542 8.99 -9.81 -31.16
C ASN A 542 10.38 -9.23 -31.47
N LEU A 543 11.42 -9.76 -30.83
CA LEU A 543 12.79 -9.28 -31.00
C LEU A 543 13.31 -9.45 -32.44
N ASN A 544 12.90 -10.49 -33.16
CA ASN A 544 13.28 -10.67 -34.57
C ASN A 544 12.63 -9.63 -35.48
N ALA A 545 11.38 -9.27 -35.22
CA ALA A 545 10.74 -8.16 -35.94
C ALA A 545 11.49 -6.83 -35.71
N ILE A 546 12.01 -6.60 -34.50
CA ILE A 546 12.86 -5.44 -34.17
C ILE A 546 14.18 -5.49 -34.93
N LYS A 547 14.86 -6.65 -34.99
CA LYS A 547 16.07 -6.83 -35.81
C LYS A 547 15.80 -6.49 -37.27
N THR A 548 14.74 -7.05 -37.86
CA THR A 548 14.39 -6.79 -39.26
C THR A 548 14.08 -5.31 -39.51
N MET A 549 13.40 -4.63 -38.58
CA MET A 549 13.17 -3.18 -38.67
C MET A 549 14.48 -2.38 -38.60
N VAL A 550 15.45 -2.80 -37.79
CA VAL A 550 16.79 -2.18 -37.74
C VAL A 550 17.60 -2.45 -39.00
N GLU A 551 17.37 -3.58 -39.67
CA GLU A 551 18.11 -3.99 -40.85
C GLU A 551 17.60 -3.34 -42.14
N ASP A 552 16.27 -3.33 -42.34
CA ASP A 552 15.63 -2.89 -43.57
C ASP A 552 14.87 -1.57 -43.39
N LYS A 553 15.45 -0.50 -43.97
CA LYS A 553 14.86 0.84 -44.01
C LYS A 553 13.54 0.90 -44.80
N LYS A 554 13.35 0.05 -45.81
CA LYS A 554 12.17 0.10 -46.70
C LYS A 554 10.89 -0.29 -45.97
N ILE A 555 10.96 -1.25 -45.05
CA ILE A 555 9.81 -1.69 -44.24
C ILE A 555 9.20 -0.51 -43.49
N ILE A 556 10.03 0.33 -42.88
CA ILE A 556 9.57 1.48 -42.09
C ILE A 556 9.08 2.60 -42.99
N GLU A 557 9.74 2.85 -44.12
CA GLU A 557 9.26 3.87 -45.07
C GLU A 557 7.87 3.53 -45.61
N ASN A 558 7.58 2.25 -45.83
CA ASN A 558 6.26 1.78 -46.26
C ASN A 558 5.21 1.84 -45.15
N ILE A 559 5.53 1.37 -43.94
CA ILE A 559 4.63 1.45 -42.77
C ILE A 559 4.31 2.90 -42.44
N TYR A 560 5.32 3.77 -42.44
CA TYR A 560 5.17 5.18 -42.15
C TYR A 560 4.32 5.88 -43.20
N LYS A 561 4.60 5.71 -44.50
CA LYS A 561 3.82 6.35 -45.57
C LYS A 561 2.34 5.93 -45.49
N SER A 562 2.08 4.64 -45.36
CA SER A 562 0.71 4.12 -45.26
C SER A 562 -0.03 4.68 -44.04
N LYS A 563 0.62 4.73 -42.87
CA LYS A 563 -0.04 5.17 -41.63
C LYS A 563 -0.12 6.69 -41.49
N GLU A 564 0.87 7.44 -42.00
CA GLU A 564 0.85 8.91 -42.07
C GLU A 564 -0.27 9.41 -42.98
N GLU A 565 -0.42 8.82 -44.17
CA GLU A 565 -1.49 9.17 -45.12
C GLU A 565 -2.88 8.95 -44.51
N LYS A 566 -3.07 7.80 -43.83
CA LYS A 566 -4.31 7.48 -43.12
C LYS A 566 -4.59 8.39 -41.92
N LEU A 567 -3.58 8.70 -41.12
CA LEU A 567 -3.73 9.58 -39.95
C LEU A 567 -3.94 11.05 -40.37
N ARG A 568 -3.37 11.49 -41.49
CA ARG A 568 -3.64 12.82 -42.06
C ARG A 568 -5.10 12.92 -42.51
N ASN A 569 -5.60 11.91 -43.23
CA ASN A 569 -7.01 11.86 -43.64
C ASN A 569 -7.95 11.84 -42.42
N SER A 570 -7.60 11.10 -41.36
CA SER A 570 -8.36 11.10 -40.10
C SER A 570 -8.32 12.46 -39.40
N TYR A 571 -7.16 13.09 -39.31
CA TYR A 571 -6.99 14.42 -38.71
C TYR A 571 -7.82 15.48 -39.44
N GLU A 572 -7.80 15.51 -40.78
CA GLU A 572 -8.60 16.43 -41.60
C GLU A 572 -10.11 16.18 -41.45
N ASN A 573 -10.53 14.92 -41.33
CA ASN A 573 -11.92 14.57 -41.08
C ASN A 573 -12.40 15.01 -39.68
N TYR A 574 -11.58 14.82 -38.65
CA TYR A 574 -11.96 15.12 -37.25
C TYR A 574 -11.78 16.58 -36.85
N THR A 575 -10.83 17.32 -37.44
CA THR A 575 -10.69 18.77 -37.22
C THR A 575 -11.93 19.54 -37.70
N ASN A 576 -12.56 19.07 -38.78
CA ASN A 576 -13.83 19.57 -39.31
C ASN A 576 -15.06 19.01 -38.56
N TYR A 577 -14.89 18.02 -37.68
CA TYR A 577 -15.98 17.39 -36.94
C TYR A 577 -16.41 18.26 -35.75
N ASN A 578 -17.58 18.88 -35.85
CA ASN A 578 -18.19 19.60 -34.74
C ASN A 578 -18.86 18.63 -33.77
N ILE A 579 -18.20 18.33 -32.64
CA ILE A 579 -18.82 17.58 -31.53
C ILE A 579 -19.93 18.44 -30.92
N THR A 580 -21.18 18.14 -31.25
CA THR A 580 -22.36 18.83 -30.70
C THR A 580 -22.91 18.10 -29.48
N ASN A 581 -23.71 18.80 -28.66
CA ASN A 581 -24.47 18.18 -27.57
C ASN A 581 -25.38 17.06 -28.07
N GLN A 582 -25.92 17.21 -29.29
CA GLN A 582 -26.78 16.21 -29.89
C GLN A 582 -26.00 14.92 -30.16
N ILE A 583 -24.82 15.00 -30.78
CA ILE A 583 -23.96 13.83 -31.04
C ILE A 583 -23.56 13.15 -29.72
N PHE A 584 -23.11 13.92 -28.73
CA PHE A 584 -22.74 13.39 -27.42
C PHE A 584 -23.91 12.66 -26.75
N ASN A 585 -25.09 13.27 -26.69
CA ASN A 585 -26.28 12.65 -26.09
C ASN A 585 -26.76 11.44 -26.89
N THR A 586 -26.64 11.44 -28.22
CA THR A 586 -26.97 10.28 -29.06
C THR A 586 -26.07 9.10 -28.73
N ILE A 587 -24.75 9.30 -28.61
CA ILE A 587 -23.81 8.25 -28.23
C ILE A 587 -24.10 7.76 -26.80
N LEU A 588 -24.31 8.67 -25.86
CA LEU A 588 -24.61 8.32 -24.47
C LEU A 588 -25.91 7.51 -24.37
N ASN A 589 -26.96 7.91 -25.09
CA ASN A 589 -28.23 7.19 -25.15
C ASN A 589 -28.06 5.82 -25.81
N LYS A 590 -27.29 5.73 -26.89
CA LYS A 590 -26.96 4.46 -27.51
C LYS A 590 -26.33 3.50 -26.51
N PHE A 591 -25.47 3.97 -25.60
CA PHE A 591 -24.84 3.12 -24.58
C PHE A 591 -25.75 2.79 -23.39
N ILE A 592 -26.53 3.77 -22.90
CA ILE A 592 -27.44 3.61 -21.75
C ILE A 592 -28.62 2.69 -22.08
N TYR A 593 -29.19 2.84 -23.27
CA TYR A 593 -30.40 2.15 -23.70
C TYR A 593 -30.11 0.95 -24.61
N HIS A 594 -28.85 0.54 -24.74
CA HIS A 594 -28.51 -0.77 -25.30
C HIS A 594 -29.08 -1.86 -24.37
N GLU A 595 -29.45 -3.03 -24.93
CA GLU A 595 -29.91 -4.18 -24.15
C GLU A 595 -28.94 -5.35 -24.34
N PRO A 596 -28.18 -5.77 -23.31
CA PRO A 596 -28.03 -5.11 -22.00
C PRO A 596 -27.25 -3.79 -22.08
N PRO A 597 -27.38 -2.86 -21.11
CA PRO A 597 -26.70 -1.56 -21.18
C PRO A 597 -25.18 -1.66 -21.21
N ILE A 598 -24.53 -0.88 -22.10
CA ILE A 598 -23.07 -0.77 -22.18
C ILE A 598 -22.54 0.04 -21.00
N ILE A 599 -23.26 1.09 -20.62
CA ILE A 599 -22.95 1.90 -19.44
C ILE A 599 -24.20 2.04 -18.56
N GLN A 600 -24.01 2.06 -17.25
CA GLN A 600 -25.08 2.29 -16.27
C GLN A 600 -24.69 3.37 -15.27
N PRO A 601 -25.60 4.29 -14.90
CA PRO A 601 -25.32 5.35 -13.91
C PRO A 601 -24.88 4.78 -12.56
N LEU A 602 -23.75 5.25 -12.00
CA LEU A 602 -23.23 4.77 -10.70
C LEU A 602 -22.63 5.93 -9.87
N LEU A 603 -23.45 6.71 -9.17
CA LEU A 603 -22.98 7.87 -8.42
C LEU A 603 -22.32 7.48 -7.08
N ILE A 604 -22.79 6.40 -6.46
CA ILE A 604 -22.34 6.00 -5.11
C ILE A 604 -20.86 5.61 -5.05
N SER A 605 -20.25 5.21 -6.16
CA SER A 605 -18.81 4.91 -6.19
C SER A 605 -17.95 6.17 -6.05
N THR A 606 -18.53 7.37 -6.20
CA THR A 606 -17.83 8.65 -6.04
C THR A 606 -17.87 9.22 -4.61
N ILE A 607 -18.58 8.54 -3.71
CA ILE A 607 -18.72 8.94 -2.31
C ILE A 607 -17.63 8.22 -1.50
N ASN A 608 -16.60 8.96 -1.08
CA ASN A 608 -15.53 8.40 -0.26
C ASN A 608 -16.06 8.01 1.12
N THR A 609 -15.83 6.75 1.52
CA THR A 609 -16.12 6.25 2.86
C THR A 609 -14.81 6.15 3.67
N PRO A 610 -14.81 6.51 4.96
CA PRO A 610 -13.65 6.31 5.82
C PRO A 610 -13.50 4.80 6.11
N SER A 611 -12.61 4.11 5.39
CA SER A 611 -12.35 2.68 5.64
C SER A 611 -10.91 2.32 5.26
N ASN A 612 -10.09 2.01 6.26
CA ASN A 612 -8.72 1.51 6.07
C ASN A 612 -8.62 -0.01 6.33
N PHE A 613 -9.73 -0.65 6.71
CA PHE A 613 -9.85 -2.09 6.91
C PHE A 613 -10.76 -2.71 5.83
N LEU A 614 -10.15 -3.48 4.93
CA LEU A 614 -10.81 -4.11 3.78
C LEU A 614 -10.65 -5.63 3.81
N PRO A 615 -11.48 -6.36 4.57
CA PRO A 615 -11.56 -7.80 4.47
C PRO A 615 -12.39 -8.24 3.26
N VAL A 616 -11.96 -9.34 2.65
CA VAL A 616 -12.54 -9.96 1.47
C VAL A 616 -13.08 -11.33 1.85
N LEU A 617 -14.35 -11.59 1.57
CA LEU A 617 -15.05 -12.85 1.83
C LEU A 617 -15.38 -13.55 0.50
N ILE A 618 -14.94 -14.80 0.36
CA ILE A 618 -15.28 -15.71 -0.73
C ILE A 618 -16.15 -16.82 -0.16
N ILE A 619 -17.38 -16.94 -0.66
CA ILE A 619 -18.39 -17.88 -0.17
C ILE A 619 -19.16 -18.52 -1.32
N LYS A 620 -19.70 -19.71 -1.10
CA LYS A 620 -20.55 -20.41 -2.08
C LYS A 620 -21.84 -19.66 -2.35
N ARG A 621 -22.24 -19.59 -3.63
CA ARG A 621 -23.50 -18.98 -4.05
C ARG A 621 -24.66 -19.93 -3.78
N ASN A 622 -25.57 -19.54 -2.89
CA ASN A 622 -26.84 -20.22 -2.64
C ASN A 622 -27.84 -19.24 -1.99
N SER A 623 -29.10 -19.66 -1.87
CA SER A 623 -30.19 -18.82 -1.32
C SER A 623 -29.96 -18.43 0.14
N GLU A 624 -29.53 -19.39 0.98
CA GLU A 624 -29.22 -19.14 2.39
C GLU A 624 -28.12 -18.07 2.56
N THR A 625 -27.07 -18.15 1.75
CA THR A 625 -25.99 -17.15 1.74
C THR A 625 -26.52 -15.78 1.37
N LEU A 626 -27.36 -15.68 0.32
CA LEU A 626 -27.93 -14.41 -0.12
C LEU A 626 -28.79 -13.76 0.97
N GLU A 627 -29.67 -14.52 1.62
CA GLU A 627 -30.50 -14.04 2.74
C GLU A 627 -29.65 -13.48 3.88
N LYS A 628 -28.59 -14.19 4.26
CA LYS A 628 -27.67 -13.75 5.32
C LYS A 628 -26.88 -12.50 4.92
N LEU A 629 -26.48 -12.38 3.66
CA LEU A 629 -25.82 -11.17 3.15
C LEU A 629 -26.74 -9.96 3.20
N ASP A 630 -28.01 -10.12 2.86
CA ASP A 630 -29.00 -9.05 2.92
C ASP A 630 -29.18 -8.47 4.34
N HIS A 631 -28.97 -9.30 5.37
CA HIS A 631 -29.00 -8.85 6.76
C HIS A 631 -27.77 -8.03 7.20
N ILE A 632 -26.62 -8.19 6.54
CA ILE A 632 -25.36 -7.53 6.95
C ILE A 632 -24.87 -6.47 5.97
N LYS A 633 -25.38 -6.42 4.72
CA LYS A 633 -24.85 -5.55 3.65
C LYS A 633 -24.87 -4.04 3.95
N PHE A 634 -25.78 -3.60 4.82
CA PHE A 634 -25.87 -2.20 5.27
C PHE A 634 -25.35 -1.96 6.69
N LEU A 635 -24.76 -2.96 7.35
CA LEU A 635 -24.06 -2.78 8.61
C LEU A 635 -22.79 -1.96 8.43
N PHE A 636 -22.20 -1.98 7.24
CA PHE A 636 -20.93 -1.32 6.91
C PHE A 636 -21.16 -0.12 5.99
N PRO A 637 -20.22 0.85 5.95
CA PRO A 637 -20.28 2.01 5.04
C PRO A 637 -20.50 1.63 3.58
N LYS A 638 -19.77 0.62 3.11
CA LYS A 638 -19.86 0.08 1.75
C LYS A 638 -19.61 -1.43 1.73
N ILE A 639 -20.40 -2.16 0.96
CA ILE A 639 -20.15 -3.57 0.62
C ILE A 639 -20.30 -3.74 -0.89
N MET A 640 -19.32 -4.38 -1.52
CA MET A 640 -19.38 -4.81 -2.91
C MET A 640 -19.58 -6.33 -2.94
N ILE A 641 -20.66 -6.80 -3.56
CA ILE A 641 -20.93 -8.23 -3.76
C ILE A 641 -20.76 -8.51 -5.24
N ILE A 642 -19.93 -9.48 -5.58
CA ILE A 642 -19.60 -9.85 -6.95
C ILE A 642 -19.96 -11.32 -7.12
N GLU A 643 -20.88 -11.61 -8.01
CA GLU A 643 -21.17 -12.96 -8.44
C GLU A 643 -20.14 -13.37 -9.47
N VAL A 644 -19.47 -14.49 -9.20
CA VAL A 644 -18.41 -15.00 -10.04
C VAL A 644 -18.55 -16.51 -10.24
N SER A 645 -18.05 -16.99 -11.38
CA SER A 645 -17.95 -18.41 -11.69
C SER A 645 -16.48 -18.80 -11.80
N ASP A 646 -16.07 -19.85 -11.10
CA ASP A 646 -14.71 -20.41 -11.21
C ASP A 646 -14.49 -20.97 -12.62
N ILE A 647 -13.41 -20.55 -13.28
CA ILE A 647 -13.12 -20.99 -14.65
C ILE A 647 -12.72 -22.48 -14.70
N LYS A 648 -12.09 -23.00 -13.65
CA LYS A 648 -11.64 -24.39 -13.54
C LYS A 648 -12.76 -25.32 -13.06
N SER A 649 -13.44 -24.99 -11.97
CA SER A 649 -14.45 -25.88 -11.37
C SER A 649 -15.89 -25.62 -11.83
N GLN A 650 -16.16 -24.46 -12.43
CA GLN A 650 -17.51 -23.95 -12.73
C GLN A 650 -18.37 -23.73 -11.47
N ASP A 651 -17.77 -23.71 -10.28
CA ASP A 651 -18.48 -23.37 -9.06
C ASP A 651 -18.90 -21.90 -9.07
N GLU A 652 -20.13 -21.65 -8.65
CA GLU A 652 -20.68 -20.31 -8.52
C GLU A 652 -20.45 -19.78 -7.10
N LEU A 653 -19.84 -18.59 -7.02
CA LEU A 653 -19.40 -18.01 -5.76
C LEU A 653 -19.86 -16.55 -5.64
N PHE A 654 -19.96 -16.07 -4.40
CA PHE A 654 -19.93 -14.65 -4.11
C PHE A 654 -18.53 -14.26 -3.64
N PHE A 655 -18.00 -13.22 -4.26
CA PHE A 655 -16.82 -12.51 -3.82
C PHE A 655 -17.25 -11.16 -3.25
N ILE A 656 -16.90 -10.88 -2.00
CA ILE A 656 -17.45 -9.75 -1.24
C ILE A 656 -16.33 -8.91 -0.66
N GLU A 657 -16.29 -7.62 -1.02
CA GLU A 657 -15.41 -6.63 -0.42
C GLU A 657 -16.17 -5.83 0.64
N ILE A 658 -15.69 -5.86 1.88
CA ILE A 658 -16.33 -5.18 3.01
C ILE A 658 -15.50 -3.95 3.40
N TYR A 659 -16.01 -2.75 3.20
CA TYR A 659 -15.36 -1.51 3.61
C TYR A 659 -15.78 -1.18 5.02
N SER A 660 -15.00 -1.60 6.01
CA SER A 660 -15.34 -1.44 7.42
C SER A 660 -14.68 -0.18 8.02
N PRO A 661 -15.33 0.48 9.00
CA PRO A 661 -14.63 1.38 9.91
C PRO A 661 -13.49 0.62 10.58
N ASN A 662 -12.53 1.37 11.10
CA ASN A 662 -11.41 0.79 11.81
C ASN A 662 -11.86 0.11 13.11
N LEU A 663 -11.55 -1.17 13.22
CA LEU A 663 -11.82 -2.02 14.37
C LEU A 663 -10.53 -2.29 15.14
N LYS A 664 -10.59 -2.38 16.46
CA LYS A 664 -9.48 -2.86 17.30
C LYS A 664 -9.33 -4.38 17.22
N LYS A 665 -8.20 -4.90 17.67
CA LYS A 665 -7.88 -6.34 17.67
C LYS A 665 -9.05 -7.22 18.17
N GLU A 666 -9.65 -6.90 19.32
CA GLU A 666 -10.76 -7.69 19.88
C GLU A 666 -12.04 -7.58 19.04
N GLU A 667 -12.28 -6.43 18.43
CA GLU A 667 -13.44 -6.18 17.54
C GLU A 667 -13.25 -6.88 16.19
N LYS A 668 -12.03 -6.92 15.65
CA LYS A 668 -11.67 -7.72 14.48
C LYS A 668 -11.94 -9.20 14.77
N GLN A 669 -11.43 -9.74 15.89
CA GLN A 669 -11.68 -11.13 16.27
C GLN A 669 -13.18 -11.46 16.33
N LEU A 670 -13.98 -10.55 16.87
CA LEU A 670 -15.43 -10.70 16.94
C LEU A 670 -16.09 -10.63 15.57
N LEU A 671 -15.64 -9.74 14.67
CA LEU A 671 -16.12 -9.70 13.28
C LEU A 671 -15.91 -11.04 12.58
N TYR A 672 -14.69 -11.60 12.63
CA TYR A 672 -14.39 -12.91 12.02
C TYR A 672 -15.24 -14.03 12.63
N THR A 673 -15.44 -14.00 13.94
CA THR A 673 -16.34 -14.93 14.65
C THR A 673 -17.79 -14.82 14.15
N VAL A 674 -18.32 -13.60 14.02
CA VAL A 674 -19.70 -13.35 13.56
C VAL A 674 -19.89 -13.82 12.12
N ILE A 675 -18.96 -13.48 11.22
CA ILE A 675 -18.99 -13.94 9.82
C ILE A 675 -18.89 -15.46 9.74
N PHE A 676 -17.99 -16.08 10.51
CA PHE A 676 -17.89 -17.52 10.60
C PHE A 676 -19.21 -18.18 11.05
N ASN A 677 -19.83 -17.65 12.10
CA ASN A 677 -21.10 -18.18 12.61
C ASN A 677 -22.24 -18.06 11.61
N LEU A 678 -22.28 -16.97 10.84
CA LEU A 678 -23.31 -16.74 9.82
C LEU A 678 -23.15 -17.74 8.67
N PHE A 679 -21.97 -17.88 8.09
CA PHE A 679 -21.81 -18.61 6.82
C PHE A 679 -21.24 -20.02 6.95
N ARG A 680 -20.54 -20.35 8.05
CA ARG A 680 -19.94 -21.66 8.38
C ARG A 680 -19.41 -22.43 7.16
N ASN A 681 -20.12 -23.47 6.74
CA ASN A 681 -19.75 -24.42 5.68
C ASN A 681 -19.73 -23.81 4.27
N ASN A 682 -20.29 -22.61 4.11
CA ASN A 682 -20.31 -21.89 2.83
C ASN A 682 -19.07 -21.00 2.65
N ILE A 683 -18.25 -20.78 3.68
CA ILE A 683 -17.01 -19.98 3.57
C ILE A 683 -15.93 -20.77 2.86
N ILE A 684 -15.30 -20.14 1.87
CA ILE A 684 -14.07 -20.61 1.22
C ILE A 684 -12.88 -19.84 1.80
N SER A 685 -12.98 -18.51 1.85
CA SER A 685 -11.94 -17.66 2.43
C SER A 685 -12.53 -16.37 3.02
N PHE A 686 -11.99 -15.88 4.13
CA PHE A 686 -12.21 -14.54 4.66
C PHE A 686 -10.89 -14.00 5.21
N LYS A 687 -10.32 -12.96 4.61
CA LYS A 687 -9.05 -12.36 5.06
C LYS A 687 -8.91 -10.91 4.65
N ARG A 688 -8.02 -10.17 5.31
CA ARG A 688 -7.69 -8.79 4.98
C ARG A 688 -6.75 -8.72 3.78
N TYR A 689 -7.00 -7.74 2.91
CA TYR A 689 -6.04 -7.30 1.91
C TYR A 689 -5.71 -5.82 2.07
N TYR A 690 -4.45 -5.48 1.87
CA TYR A 690 -3.92 -4.13 1.85
C TYR A 690 -3.97 -3.56 0.43
N TRP A 691 -4.46 -2.32 0.33
CA TRP A 691 -4.59 -1.55 -0.90
C TRP A 691 -4.71 -0.07 -0.57
N SER A 692 -4.21 0.79 -1.46
CA SER A 692 -4.20 2.25 -1.31
C SER A 692 -5.60 2.89 -1.26
N GLY A 693 -6.65 2.15 -1.62
CA GLY A 693 -8.03 2.64 -1.63
C GLY A 693 -8.42 3.42 -2.90
N PHE A 694 -7.46 3.68 -3.80
CA PHE A 694 -7.69 4.41 -5.04
C PHE A 694 -7.43 3.55 -6.28
N VAL A 695 -8.28 3.76 -7.29
CA VAL A 695 -8.17 3.13 -8.60
C VAL A 695 -7.58 4.15 -9.56
N GLU A 696 -6.35 3.92 -9.99
CA GLU A 696 -5.73 4.72 -11.06
C GLU A 696 -6.58 4.66 -12.34
N ALA A 697 -6.59 5.75 -13.09
CA ALA A 697 -7.29 5.79 -14.36
C ALA A 697 -6.61 4.84 -15.37
N PHE A 698 -7.36 3.87 -15.89
CA PHE A 698 -6.89 2.92 -16.90
C PHE A 698 -7.77 2.92 -18.15
N THR A 699 -7.19 2.61 -19.30
CA THR A 699 -7.91 2.43 -20.56
C THR A 699 -7.42 1.17 -21.28
N ARG A 700 -8.22 0.69 -22.23
CA ARG A 700 -7.86 -0.38 -23.17
C ARG A 700 -7.83 0.08 -24.62
N LYS A 701 -8.04 1.38 -24.85
CA LYS A 701 -7.92 1.98 -26.18
C LYS A 701 -6.51 1.86 -26.74
N ASP A 702 -5.50 1.75 -25.89
CA ASP A 702 -4.10 1.58 -26.28
C ASP A 702 -3.80 0.24 -26.96
N PHE A 703 -4.74 -0.72 -26.87
CA PHE A 703 -4.73 -1.97 -27.62
C PHE A 703 -5.82 -2.02 -28.69
N PHE A 704 -6.57 -0.94 -28.93
CA PHE A 704 -7.65 -0.92 -29.91
C PHE A 704 -7.19 -0.27 -31.22
N ASP A 705 -7.31 -1.01 -32.31
CA ASP A 705 -7.11 -0.47 -33.66
C ASP A 705 -8.40 0.22 -34.11
N PHE A 706 -8.38 1.56 -34.15
CA PHE A 706 -9.53 2.36 -34.56
C PHE A 706 -9.85 2.29 -36.05
N GLU A 707 -8.90 1.84 -36.89
CA GLU A 707 -9.12 1.64 -38.32
C GLU A 707 -9.84 0.32 -38.56
N CYS A 708 -9.29 -0.77 -38.01
CA CYS A 708 -9.87 -2.11 -38.11
C CYS A 708 -11.09 -2.29 -37.19
N LYS A 709 -11.28 -1.36 -36.22
CA LYS A 709 -12.29 -1.40 -35.17
C LYS A 709 -12.25 -2.72 -34.39
N ALA A 710 -11.05 -3.18 -34.08
CA ALA A 710 -10.77 -4.43 -33.39
C ALA A 710 -9.56 -4.29 -32.46
N PHE A 711 -9.44 -5.17 -31.47
CA PHE A 711 -8.24 -5.18 -30.61
C PHE A 711 -7.02 -5.75 -31.34
N TYR A 712 -5.89 -5.08 -31.17
CA TYR A 712 -4.59 -5.54 -31.64
C TYR A 712 -4.19 -6.83 -30.89
N TYR A 713 -3.86 -7.87 -31.66
CA TYR A 713 -3.41 -9.15 -31.14
C TYR A 713 -1.95 -9.40 -31.51
N SER A 714 -1.12 -9.69 -30.50
CA SER A 714 0.24 -10.22 -30.67
C SER A 714 0.44 -11.40 -29.72
N LYS A 715 0.64 -12.59 -30.29
CA LYS A 715 0.95 -13.81 -29.53
C LYS A 715 2.22 -13.69 -28.67
N ASP A 716 3.13 -12.79 -29.04
CA ASP A 716 4.42 -12.62 -28.36
C ASP A 716 4.29 -11.97 -26.98
N LEU A 717 3.17 -11.30 -26.65
CA LEU A 717 3.01 -10.53 -25.40
C LEU A 717 3.26 -11.39 -24.15
N PHE A 718 2.46 -12.44 -23.94
CA PHE A 718 2.58 -13.30 -22.77
C PHE A 718 3.79 -14.25 -22.86
N GLU A 719 4.22 -14.62 -24.08
CA GLU A 719 5.40 -15.45 -24.28
C GLU A 719 6.68 -14.72 -23.86
N GLN A 720 6.89 -13.50 -24.36
CA GLN A 720 8.04 -12.67 -24.01
C GLN A 720 8.02 -12.26 -22.53
N TYR A 721 6.82 -12.01 -21.98
CA TYR A 721 6.67 -11.70 -20.57
C TYR A 721 7.01 -12.92 -19.68
N PHE A 722 6.62 -14.14 -20.07
CA PHE A 722 6.99 -15.35 -19.34
C PHE A 722 8.52 -15.60 -19.35
N ILE A 723 9.20 -15.32 -20.46
CA ILE A 723 10.68 -15.41 -20.51
C ILE A 723 11.33 -14.43 -19.52
N PHE A 724 10.83 -13.19 -19.49
CA PHE A 724 11.28 -12.19 -18.51
C PHE A 724 11.03 -12.63 -17.07
N LEU A 725 9.86 -13.21 -16.79
CA LEU A 725 9.49 -13.75 -15.49
C LEU A 725 10.44 -14.87 -15.07
N LYS A 726 10.70 -15.85 -15.94
CA LYS A 726 11.64 -16.94 -15.66
C LYS A 726 13.04 -16.42 -15.33
N LYS A 727 13.52 -15.40 -16.06
CA LYS A 727 14.81 -14.77 -15.78
C LYS A 727 14.83 -14.03 -14.44
N THR A 728 13.71 -13.42 -14.05
CA THR A 728 13.59 -12.63 -12.82
C THR A 728 13.43 -13.51 -11.58
N LEU A 729 12.67 -14.60 -11.68
CA LEU A 729 12.41 -15.52 -10.56
C LEU A 729 13.49 -16.60 -10.40
N GLY A 730 14.23 -16.93 -11.46
CA GLY A 730 15.11 -18.09 -11.48
C GLY A 730 14.35 -19.41 -11.63
N ASP A 731 15.04 -20.54 -11.49
CA ASP A 731 14.41 -21.87 -11.51
C ASP A 731 14.15 -22.35 -10.08
N LEU A 732 12.99 -22.97 -9.82
CA LEU A 732 12.63 -23.53 -8.52
C LEU A 732 12.64 -25.07 -8.56
N SER A 733 13.31 -25.69 -7.59
CA SER A 733 13.42 -27.15 -7.46
C SER A 733 12.14 -27.79 -6.91
N ASP A 734 11.49 -27.18 -5.92
CA ASP A 734 10.51 -27.85 -5.07
C ASP A 734 9.07 -27.36 -5.25
N LYS A 735 8.14 -28.32 -5.43
CA LYS A 735 6.70 -28.04 -5.47
C LYS A 735 6.13 -28.18 -4.07
N ILE A 736 5.58 -27.11 -3.54
CA ILE A 736 4.83 -27.14 -2.27
C ILE A 736 3.40 -27.60 -2.58
N ILE A 737 2.95 -28.65 -1.90
CA ILE A 737 1.58 -29.15 -1.98
C ILE A 737 0.88 -28.79 -0.67
N GLU A 738 -0.15 -27.96 -0.75
CA GLU A 738 -1.05 -27.66 0.36
C GLU A 738 -2.26 -28.60 0.30
N PHE A 739 -2.71 -29.10 1.46
CA PHE A 739 -3.88 -29.95 1.54
C PHE A 739 -5.11 -29.11 1.90
N PRO A 740 -6.26 -29.33 1.25
CA PRO A 740 -7.49 -28.65 1.63
C PRO A 740 -7.86 -29.02 3.06
N ASN A 741 -7.78 -28.04 3.97
CA ASN A 741 -8.10 -28.24 5.38
C ASN A 741 -9.57 -27.90 5.62
N LYS A 742 -10.25 -28.69 6.47
CA LYS A 742 -11.51 -28.22 7.07
C LYS A 742 -11.20 -26.97 7.88
N ILE A 743 -11.99 -25.91 7.67
CA ILE A 743 -11.93 -24.70 8.49
C ILE A 743 -12.01 -25.12 9.95
N LEU A 744 -11.06 -24.66 10.78
CA LEU A 744 -11.00 -24.99 12.19
C LEU A 744 -12.21 -24.38 12.93
N GLU A 745 -13.31 -25.12 13.03
CA GLU A 745 -14.49 -24.72 13.81
C GLU A 745 -14.11 -24.31 15.24
N ASN A 746 -13.15 -25.04 15.82
CA ASN A 746 -12.61 -24.82 17.17
C ASN A 746 -11.95 -23.44 17.38
N VAL A 747 -11.57 -22.75 16.32
CA VAL A 747 -10.93 -21.43 16.38
C VAL A 747 -11.98 -20.31 16.43
N TRP A 748 -13.05 -20.44 15.66
CA TRP A 748 -14.00 -19.34 15.40
C TRP A 748 -15.40 -19.55 15.99
N LEU A 749 -15.80 -20.77 16.35
CA LEU A 749 -17.16 -21.04 16.81
C LEU A 749 -17.42 -20.45 18.22
N LYS A 750 -18.38 -19.52 18.31
CA LYS A 750 -18.87 -18.92 19.57
C LYS A 750 -20.34 -18.53 19.44
N GLU A 751 -21.10 -18.50 20.54
CA GLU A 751 -22.44 -17.90 20.55
C GLU A 751 -22.34 -16.36 20.54
N LYS A 752 -22.00 -15.80 19.38
CA LYS A 752 -21.82 -14.37 19.15
C LYS A 752 -22.47 -13.93 17.85
N ASN A 753 -23.15 -12.79 17.90
CA ASN A 753 -23.91 -12.25 16.77
C ASN A 753 -23.50 -10.81 16.43
N VAL A 754 -24.14 -10.24 15.41
CA VAL A 754 -23.90 -8.87 14.95
C VAL A 754 -24.16 -7.83 16.06
N THR A 755 -25.16 -8.06 16.92
CA THR A 755 -25.49 -7.15 18.03
C THR A 755 -24.38 -7.09 19.08
N ASP A 756 -23.71 -8.23 19.37
CA ASP A 756 -22.52 -8.25 20.23
C ASP A 756 -21.41 -7.35 19.67
N LEU A 757 -21.17 -7.43 18.36
CA LEU A 757 -20.13 -6.65 17.67
C LEU A 757 -20.43 -5.14 17.74
N ILE A 758 -21.65 -4.74 17.40
CA ILE A 758 -22.08 -3.33 17.48
C ILE A 758 -21.91 -2.81 18.91
N LYS A 759 -22.39 -3.58 19.91
CA LYS A 759 -22.31 -3.19 21.31
C LYS A 759 -20.87 -3.00 21.77
N GLN A 760 -19.97 -3.92 21.43
CA GLN A 760 -18.56 -3.83 21.81
C GLN A 760 -17.89 -2.57 21.22
N VAL A 761 -18.19 -2.25 19.97
CA VAL A 761 -17.68 -1.06 19.30
C VAL A 761 -18.25 0.22 19.92
N GLU A 762 -19.56 0.26 20.21
CA GLU A 762 -20.20 1.40 20.89
C GLU A 762 -19.63 1.62 22.30
N ASP A 763 -19.43 0.54 23.08
CA ASP A 763 -18.89 0.60 24.44
C ASP A 763 -17.44 1.14 24.43
N ARG A 764 -16.62 0.72 23.45
CA ARG A 764 -15.29 1.30 23.24
C ARG A 764 -15.40 2.80 22.99
N ILE A 765 -16.18 3.21 22.00
CA ILE A 765 -16.32 4.61 21.59
C ILE A 765 -16.77 5.50 22.75
N ARG A 766 -17.68 5.02 23.61
CA ARG A 766 -18.16 5.76 24.79
C ARG A 766 -17.11 5.85 25.90
N SER A 767 -16.24 4.84 26.02
CA SER A 767 -15.27 4.74 27.12
C SER A 767 -13.90 5.36 26.83
N GLU A 768 -13.51 5.47 25.55
CA GLU A 768 -12.22 6.05 25.15
C GLU A 768 -12.24 7.58 25.22
N ASN A 769 -11.53 8.14 26.20
CA ASN A 769 -11.28 9.58 26.29
C ASN A 769 -9.94 9.93 25.61
N ILE A 770 -9.97 10.02 24.27
CA ILE A 770 -8.78 10.32 23.48
C ILE A 770 -8.39 11.79 23.69
N ASP A 771 -7.24 12.01 24.32
CA ASP A 771 -6.66 13.33 24.57
C ASP A 771 -5.19 13.28 24.15
N LEU A 772 -4.82 14.02 23.10
CA LEU A 772 -3.44 14.05 22.59
C LEU A 772 -2.69 15.32 23.04
N ASN A 773 -3.07 15.89 24.19
CA ASN A 773 -2.37 17.03 24.78
C ASN A 773 -0.89 16.69 25.08
N ILE A 774 0.02 17.45 24.47
CA ILE A 774 1.47 17.22 24.53
C ILE A 774 1.99 17.23 25.98
N ASN A 775 1.49 18.11 26.85
CA ASN A 775 1.99 18.20 28.23
C ASN A 775 1.64 16.94 29.04
N ASN A 776 0.42 16.43 28.89
CA ASN A 776 0.03 15.20 29.60
C ASN A 776 0.76 13.96 29.05
N LEU A 777 1.03 13.93 27.74
CA LEU A 777 1.86 12.89 27.12
C LEU A 777 3.31 12.98 27.59
N HIS A 778 3.85 14.18 27.80
CA HIS A 778 5.18 14.40 28.36
C HIS A 778 5.27 13.85 29.79
N HIS A 779 4.30 14.14 30.66
CA HIS A 779 4.26 13.55 32.00
C HIS A 779 4.17 12.02 31.97
N THR A 780 3.46 11.46 30.98
CA THR A 780 3.40 10.00 30.78
C THR A 780 4.76 9.43 30.39
N LEU A 781 5.51 10.15 29.55
CA LEU A 781 6.88 9.78 29.16
C LEU A 781 7.85 9.86 30.35
N GLU A 782 7.86 10.98 31.08
CA GLU A 782 8.66 11.15 32.31
C GLU A 782 8.39 10.04 33.31
N PHE A 783 7.11 9.73 33.57
CA PHE A 783 6.72 8.64 34.44
C PHE A 783 7.23 7.28 33.96
N SER A 784 7.24 7.03 32.65
CA SER A 784 7.76 5.79 32.06
C SER A 784 9.28 5.68 32.20
N THR A 785 10.00 6.78 32.05
CA THR A 785 11.46 6.84 32.19
C THR A 785 11.87 6.57 33.65
N GLU A 786 11.17 7.18 34.61
CA GLU A 786 11.40 7.01 36.05
C GLU A 786 10.62 5.83 36.67
N LEU A 787 10.09 4.90 35.85
CA LEU A 787 9.12 3.91 36.30
C LEU A 787 9.62 3.03 37.45
N GLU A 788 10.89 2.63 37.44
CA GLU A 788 11.49 1.81 38.50
C GLU A 788 11.57 2.56 39.83
N GLU A 789 12.07 3.79 39.82
CA GLU A 789 12.14 4.66 41.01
C GLU A 789 10.74 4.95 41.55
N ASN A 790 9.79 5.22 40.65
CA ASN A 790 8.39 5.43 41.00
C ASN A 790 7.80 4.20 41.69
N ILE A 791 8.04 2.99 41.19
CA ILE A 791 7.56 1.75 41.82
C ILE A 791 8.20 1.52 43.19
N LEU A 792 9.49 1.82 43.35
CA LEU A 792 10.20 1.66 44.62
C LEU A 792 9.74 2.67 45.69
N ASN A 793 9.21 3.84 45.29
CA ASN A 793 8.63 4.83 46.17
C ASN A 793 7.09 4.79 46.16
N ILE A 794 6.52 3.98 47.05
CA ILE A 794 5.08 3.73 47.12
C ILE A 794 4.25 5.02 47.28
N ASP A 795 4.74 6.00 48.02
CA ASP A 795 4.01 7.25 48.24
C ASP A 795 4.02 8.14 47.00
N LYS A 796 5.16 8.24 46.29
CA LYS A 796 5.25 8.90 44.98
C LYS A 796 4.32 8.21 43.97
N PHE A 797 4.36 6.88 43.91
CA PHE A 797 3.50 6.09 43.04
C PHE A 797 2.01 6.36 43.27
N LYS A 798 1.55 6.35 44.53
CA LYS A 798 0.16 6.64 44.89
C LYS A 798 -0.27 8.03 44.44
N ARG A 799 0.59 9.04 44.57
CA ARG A 799 0.29 10.40 44.08
C ARG A 799 0.10 10.41 42.56
N SER A 800 1.02 9.78 41.82
CA SER A 800 0.91 9.66 40.36
C SER A 800 -0.38 8.96 39.93
N GLN A 801 -0.86 7.96 40.70
CA GLN A 801 -2.14 7.29 40.39
C GLN A 801 -3.35 8.23 40.41
N GLU A 802 -3.27 9.34 41.17
CA GLU A 802 -4.35 10.31 41.25
C GLU A 802 -4.33 11.33 40.11
N GLU A 803 -3.20 11.46 39.41
CA GLU A 803 -3.02 12.41 38.33
C GLU A 803 -3.75 12.01 37.05
N TYR A 804 -4.13 13.03 36.27
CA TYR A 804 -4.89 12.84 35.03
C TYR A 804 -4.15 11.97 34.02
N PHE A 805 -2.85 12.22 33.81
CA PHE A 805 -2.05 11.47 32.83
C PHE A 805 -2.07 9.96 33.14
N PHE A 806 -1.92 9.58 34.41
CA PHE A 806 -1.88 8.18 34.81
C PHE A 806 -3.24 7.50 34.62
N LYS A 807 -4.32 8.17 35.05
CA LYS A 807 -5.69 7.68 34.88
C LYS A 807 -6.07 7.53 33.40
N ASN A 808 -5.63 8.48 32.57
CA ASN A 808 -6.01 8.54 31.16
C ASN A 808 -5.15 7.64 30.26
N TYR A 809 -3.83 7.61 30.41
CA TYR A 809 -2.93 6.94 29.47
C TYR A 809 -2.38 5.60 29.96
N VAL A 810 -2.18 5.41 31.26
CA VAL A 810 -1.57 4.16 31.78
C VAL A 810 -2.65 3.09 31.89
N LYS A 811 -2.63 2.10 30.98
CA LYS A 811 -3.52 0.93 31.01
C LYS A 811 -3.13 -0.01 32.15
N ALA A 812 -1.91 -0.53 32.08
CA ALA A 812 -1.32 -1.45 33.04
C ALA A 812 0.21 -1.31 33.06
N ILE A 813 0.84 -1.73 34.15
CA ILE A 813 2.29 -1.78 34.31
C ILE A 813 2.70 -3.25 34.31
N LYS A 814 3.37 -3.68 33.24
CA LYS A 814 3.77 -5.06 32.99
C LYS A 814 5.22 -5.28 33.42
N ILE A 815 5.57 -6.55 33.62
CA ILE A 815 6.90 -6.97 34.07
C ILE A 815 7.51 -7.93 33.05
N LEU A 816 8.78 -7.68 32.69
CA LEU A 816 9.62 -8.59 31.93
C LEU A 816 10.73 -9.15 32.83
N PRO A 817 10.72 -10.45 33.14
CA PRO A 817 11.79 -11.08 33.91
C PRO A 817 13.10 -11.14 33.13
N SER A 818 14.22 -11.02 33.85
CA SER A 818 15.55 -11.38 33.33
C SER A 818 15.69 -12.90 33.29
N PHE A 819 15.03 -13.55 32.32
CA PHE A 819 14.88 -15.00 32.28
C PHE A 819 16.21 -15.77 32.32
N LYS A 820 17.30 -15.22 31.73
CA LYS A 820 18.60 -15.90 31.71
C LYS A 820 19.22 -16.03 33.10
N ASP A 821 18.97 -15.09 34.01
CA ASP A 821 19.45 -15.18 35.40
C ASP A 821 18.80 -16.35 36.16
N PHE A 822 17.68 -16.88 35.64
CA PHE A 822 16.99 -18.07 36.15
C PHE A 822 17.27 -19.34 35.32
N GLY A 823 18.18 -19.27 34.34
CA GLY A 823 18.51 -20.39 33.44
C GLY A 823 17.42 -20.69 32.39
N LEU A 824 16.56 -19.72 32.09
CA LEU A 824 15.41 -19.83 31.20
C LEU A 824 15.50 -18.81 30.06
N SER A 825 14.68 -18.98 29.03
CA SER A 825 14.56 -18.00 27.94
C SER A 825 13.14 -17.97 27.37
N PRO A 826 12.62 -16.78 26.98
CA PRO A 826 11.39 -16.68 26.23
C PRO A 826 11.65 -17.05 24.77
N TYR A 827 10.98 -18.12 24.30
CA TYR A 827 11.02 -18.52 22.90
C TYR A 827 9.73 -18.11 22.19
N SER A 828 9.85 -17.68 20.95
CA SER A 828 8.72 -17.47 20.04
C SER A 828 8.86 -18.41 18.85
N LEU A 829 7.75 -19.01 18.44
CA LEU A 829 7.63 -19.88 17.29
C LEU A 829 6.57 -19.30 16.36
N TYR A 830 7.00 -18.84 15.19
CA TYR A 830 6.13 -18.73 14.04
C TYR A 830 6.01 -20.10 13.38
N PHE A 831 4.79 -20.57 13.08
CA PHE A 831 4.55 -21.90 12.54
C PHE A 831 3.41 -21.90 11.51
N TYR A 832 3.67 -22.47 10.34
CA TYR A 832 2.70 -22.64 9.25
C TYR A 832 2.74 -24.10 8.74
N PRO A 833 1.68 -24.89 8.96
CA PRO A 833 1.59 -26.26 8.47
C PRO A 833 1.04 -26.32 7.03
N THR A 834 1.43 -27.34 6.25
CA THR A 834 0.78 -27.65 4.95
C THR A 834 -0.55 -28.38 5.12
N ASP A 835 -0.75 -29.04 6.28
CA ASP A 835 -1.99 -29.72 6.68
C ASP A 835 -2.18 -29.55 8.18
N ILE A 836 -3.15 -28.72 8.56
CA ILE A 836 -3.40 -28.38 9.96
C ILE A 836 -4.03 -29.53 10.75
N ASN A 837 -4.74 -30.43 10.07
CA ASN A 837 -5.44 -31.54 10.72
C ASN A 837 -4.47 -32.64 11.19
N LYS A 838 -3.25 -32.64 10.65
CA LYS A 838 -2.16 -33.53 11.07
C LYS A 838 -1.32 -32.97 12.22
N ILE A 839 -1.61 -31.76 12.68
CA ILE A 839 -0.87 -31.13 13.78
C ILE A 839 -1.46 -31.57 15.12
N ASP A 840 -0.63 -32.20 15.94
CA ASP A 840 -0.96 -32.45 17.33
C ASP A 840 -0.78 -31.16 18.14
N PHE A 841 -1.88 -30.45 18.38
CA PHE A 841 -1.89 -29.20 19.15
C PHE A 841 -1.56 -29.40 20.63
N LYS A 842 -1.70 -30.60 21.20
CA LYS A 842 -1.28 -30.86 22.60
C LYS A 842 0.24 -30.93 22.72
N LEU A 843 0.92 -31.51 21.71
CA LEU A 843 2.39 -31.48 21.65
C LEU A 843 2.91 -30.09 21.32
N LEU A 844 2.24 -29.39 20.39
CA LEU A 844 2.60 -28.03 20.02
C LEU A 844 2.44 -27.06 21.21
N LEU A 845 1.32 -27.13 21.93
CA LEU A 845 1.04 -26.38 23.14
C LEU A 845 1.44 -27.18 24.39
N ASN A 846 2.69 -27.62 24.49
CA ASN A 846 3.16 -28.37 25.66
C ASN A 846 3.11 -27.53 26.97
N ASN A 847 3.40 -28.16 28.10
CA ASN A 847 3.27 -27.55 29.44
C ASN A 847 4.15 -26.32 29.73
N ALA A 848 4.91 -25.82 28.77
CA ALA A 848 5.73 -24.61 28.84
C ALA A 848 5.24 -23.45 27.94
N PHE A 849 4.13 -23.61 27.20
CA PHE A 849 3.56 -22.52 26.39
C PHE A 849 3.06 -21.37 27.26
N GLN A 850 3.11 -20.14 26.75
CA GLN A 850 2.61 -18.93 27.41
C GLN A 850 1.40 -18.35 26.69
N SER A 851 1.48 -18.23 25.38
CA SER A 851 0.43 -17.64 24.55
C SER A 851 0.48 -18.25 23.15
N ILE A 852 -0.66 -18.19 22.46
CA ILE A 852 -0.79 -18.48 21.04
C ILE A 852 -1.63 -17.37 20.44
N ASN A 853 -1.14 -16.79 19.35
CA ASN A 853 -1.87 -15.85 18.52
C ASN A 853 -1.87 -16.35 17.08
N TYR A 854 -2.80 -15.90 16.27
CA TYR A 854 -2.85 -16.17 14.84
C TYR A 854 -3.45 -14.98 14.10
N PRO A 855 -3.11 -14.73 12.83
CA PRO A 855 -3.75 -13.69 12.03
C PRO A 855 -5.25 -13.91 11.96
N ALA A 856 -6.04 -12.83 12.02
CA ALA A 856 -7.48 -12.93 11.85
C ALA A 856 -7.82 -13.28 10.40
N GLN A 857 -7.95 -14.58 10.10
CA GLN A 857 -8.33 -15.10 8.80
C GLN A 857 -9.07 -16.44 8.90
N ILE A 858 -9.91 -16.71 7.91
CA ILE A 858 -10.60 -17.98 7.72
C ILE A 858 -10.24 -18.45 6.32
N ASP A 859 -9.30 -19.36 6.18
CA ASP A 859 -9.06 -20.05 4.92
C ASP A 859 -8.55 -21.47 5.20
N ASN A 860 -8.07 -22.15 4.16
CA ASN A 860 -7.56 -23.51 4.26
C ASN A 860 -6.20 -23.59 4.99
N SER A 861 -5.66 -22.50 5.55
CA SER A 861 -4.28 -22.43 6.03
C SER A 861 -4.08 -21.35 7.11
N ASN A 862 -3.78 -21.74 8.34
CA ASN A 862 -3.53 -20.77 9.42
C ASN A 862 -2.09 -20.81 9.89
N SER A 863 -1.49 -19.63 10.03
CA SER A 863 -0.21 -19.46 10.70
C SER A 863 -0.42 -19.15 12.19
N PHE A 864 0.56 -19.54 13.01
CA PHE A 864 0.51 -19.37 14.45
C PHE A 864 1.78 -18.68 14.95
N LEU A 865 1.62 -17.77 15.92
CA LEU A 865 2.70 -17.21 16.70
C LEU A 865 2.54 -17.67 18.16
N ILE A 866 3.40 -18.58 18.58
CA ILE A 866 3.34 -19.24 19.90
C ILE A 866 4.53 -18.80 20.75
N GLN A 867 4.29 -18.48 22.01
CA GLN A 867 5.34 -18.13 22.97
C GLN A 867 5.53 -19.25 23.99
N TYR A 868 6.77 -19.50 24.39
CA TYR A 868 7.15 -20.53 25.36
C TYR A 868 8.18 -20.00 26.36
N ILE A 869 8.29 -20.66 27.50
CA ILE A 869 9.46 -20.53 28.39
C ILE A 869 10.20 -21.85 28.42
N TYR A 870 11.41 -21.88 27.87
CA TYR A 870 12.26 -23.08 27.89
C TYR A 870 13.59 -22.83 28.61
N PRO A 871 14.32 -23.89 28.98
CA PRO A 871 15.72 -23.79 29.37
C PRO A 871 16.53 -23.06 28.29
N TYR A 872 17.48 -22.25 28.73
CA TYR A 872 18.36 -21.50 27.84
C TYR A 872 19.13 -22.43 26.88
N LEU A 873 19.16 -22.09 25.58
CA LEU A 873 19.77 -22.85 24.47
C LEU A 873 19.19 -24.25 24.18
N ASN A 874 18.15 -24.67 24.90
CA ASN A 874 17.53 -25.99 24.69
C ASN A 874 16.01 -25.85 24.58
N PRO A 875 15.49 -25.38 23.43
CA PRO A 875 14.06 -25.28 23.19
C PRO A 875 13.42 -26.68 23.13
N GLY A 876 12.46 -26.94 24.02
CA GLY A 876 11.81 -28.25 24.11
C GLY A 876 10.99 -28.65 22.88
N ILE A 877 10.64 -27.70 22.02
CA ILE A 877 9.81 -27.92 20.83
C ILE A 877 10.60 -28.40 19.61
N SER A 878 11.93 -28.21 19.57
CA SER A 878 12.74 -28.54 18.38
C SER A 878 12.67 -30.02 17.95
N PRO A 879 12.63 -31.03 18.85
CA PRO A 879 12.43 -32.42 18.43
C PRO A 879 11.11 -32.63 17.69
N TYR A 880 10.04 -31.95 18.12
CA TYR A 880 8.73 -32.03 17.47
C TYR A 880 8.76 -31.35 16.10
N LEU A 881 9.35 -30.16 15.99
CA LEU A 881 9.53 -29.48 14.70
C LEU A 881 10.35 -30.33 13.72
N ASN A 882 11.46 -30.92 14.17
CA ASN A 882 12.28 -31.82 13.37
C ASN A 882 11.51 -33.05 12.89
N TRP A 883 10.63 -33.62 13.73
CA TRP A 883 9.76 -34.71 13.31
C TRP A 883 8.76 -34.26 12.25
N LEU A 884 8.12 -33.10 12.45
CA LEU A 884 7.15 -32.54 11.52
C LEU A 884 7.77 -32.18 10.16
N THR A 885 9.00 -31.65 10.15
CA THR A 885 9.70 -31.25 8.92
C THR A 885 10.33 -32.43 8.20
N LYS A 886 11.11 -33.27 8.90
CA LYS A 886 11.90 -34.35 8.27
C LYS A 886 11.09 -35.63 8.04
N SER A 887 10.32 -36.05 9.05
CA SER A 887 9.61 -37.33 9.00
C SER A 887 8.22 -37.20 8.39
N LYS A 888 7.42 -36.22 8.83
CA LYS A 888 6.05 -36.03 8.34
C LYS A 888 5.97 -35.16 7.08
N LYS A 889 6.91 -34.23 6.89
CA LYS A 889 6.93 -33.25 5.78
C LYS A 889 5.62 -32.44 5.69
N ILE A 890 5.10 -32.02 6.85
CA ILE A 890 3.83 -31.27 6.96
C ILE A 890 3.99 -29.81 7.42
N VAL A 891 5.22 -29.29 7.38
CA VAL A 891 5.53 -27.90 7.70
C VAL A 891 5.84 -27.16 6.41
N ARG A 892 5.11 -26.09 6.15
CA ARG A 892 5.41 -25.19 5.05
C ARG A 892 6.55 -24.26 5.44
N GLU A 893 6.46 -23.69 6.63
CA GLU A 893 7.45 -22.73 7.12
C GLU A 893 7.38 -22.61 8.65
N TYR A 894 8.51 -22.35 9.29
CA TYR A 894 8.57 -21.99 10.71
C TYR A 894 9.77 -21.09 11.01
N CYS A 895 9.68 -20.30 12.08
CA CYS A 895 10.80 -19.54 12.64
C CYS A 895 10.73 -19.64 14.17
N LEU A 896 11.72 -20.31 14.76
CA LEU A 896 11.87 -20.51 16.20
C LEU A 896 13.03 -19.64 16.70
N PHE A 897 12.75 -18.71 17.62
CA PHE A 897 13.77 -17.79 18.09
C PHE A 897 13.61 -17.41 19.56
N THR A 898 14.69 -16.95 20.16
CA THR A 898 14.73 -16.35 21.49
C THR A 898 15.26 -14.92 21.42
N THR A 899 14.85 -14.10 22.38
CA THR A 899 15.32 -12.71 22.47
C THR A 899 16.63 -12.61 23.28
N LYS A 900 17.60 -11.86 22.77
CA LYS A 900 18.85 -11.51 23.47
C LYS A 900 18.68 -10.27 24.34
N LYS A 901 18.13 -9.22 23.73
CA LYS A 901 17.87 -7.90 24.31
C LYS A 901 16.80 -7.19 23.49
N PHE A 902 16.23 -6.12 24.02
CA PHE A 902 15.25 -5.32 23.28
C PHE A 902 15.28 -3.85 23.68
N TYR A 903 14.76 -3.03 22.78
CA TYR A 903 14.60 -1.58 22.91
C TYR A 903 13.10 -1.26 22.96
N GLN A 904 12.69 -0.45 23.93
CA GLN A 904 11.35 0.10 23.97
C GLN A 904 11.31 1.41 23.19
N ILE A 905 10.40 1.48 22.21
CA ILE A 905 10.07 2.72 21.51
C ILE A 905 8.89 3.35 22.24
N LEU A 906 9.13 4.48 22.89
CA LEU A 906 8.10 5.31 23.48
C LEU A 906 8.55 6.77 23.45
N HIS A 907 7.97 7.57 22.57
CA HIS A 907 8.19 9.02 22.51
C HIS A 907 7.02 9.74 21.85
N PHE A 908 6.88 11.04 22.13
CA PHE A 908 5.86 11.90 21.55
C PHE A 908 6.46 13.18 20.94
N ASN A 909 7.76 13.13 20.62
CA ASN A 909 8.55 14.32 20.27
C ASN A 909 8.34 14.73 18.80
N TYR A 910 7.86 13.81 17.96
CA TYR A 910 7.53 14.03 16.55
C TYR A 910 6.40 13.10 16.12
N ASN A 911 5.80 13.36 14.95
CA ASN A 911 4.60 12.67 14.42
C ASN A 911 3.30 12.89 15.23
N LEU A 912 3.26 13.95 16.04
CA LEU A 912 2.07 14.42 16.75
C LEU A 912 1.89 15.92 16.48
N SER A 913 0.66 16.36 16.21
CA SER A 913 0.31 17.76 15.97
C SER A 913 -0.92 18.16 16.78
N SER A 914 -1.28 19.44 16.76
CA SER A 914 -2.55 19.91 17.35
C SER A 914 -3.79 19.28 16.71
N GLU A 915 -3.66 18.73 15.50
CA GLU A 915 -4.74 18.03 14.76
C GLU A 915 -4.75 16.50 15.06
N GLY A 916 -3.80 15.99 15.86
CA GLY A 916 -3.65 14.58 16.20
C GLY A 916 -2.40 13.91 15.61
N TRP A 917 -2.44 12.59 15.45
CA TRP A 917 -1.35 11.81 14.84
C TRP A 917 -1.03 12.28 13.41
N ASP A 918 0.25 12.46 13.11
CA ASP A 918 0.76 12.92 11.81
C ASP A 918 1.82 11.92 11.31
N LEU A 919 1.38 10.68 11.09
CA LEU A 919 2.20 9.60 10.52
C LEU A 919 2.04 9.56 9.00
N ASP A 920 3.07 10.06 8.32
CA ASP A 920 3.12 10.22 6.86
C ASP A 920 4.20 9.29 6.27
N PRO A 921 3.85 8.34 5.38
CA PRO A 921 4.80 7.44 4.74
C PRO A 921 5.95 8.17 4.03
N ASN A 922 5.71 9.35 3.47
CA ASN A 922 6.70 10.10 2.71
C ASN A 922 7.74 10.72 3.64
N ARG A 923 7.33 11.18 4.84
CA ARG A 923 8.26 11.63 5.87
C ARG A 923 9.11 10.49 6.39
N PHE A 924 8.51 9.31 6.56
CA PHE A 924 9.26 8.12 6.92
C PHE A 924 10.30 7.77 5.85
N LYS A 925 9.95 7.88 4.56
CA LYS A 925 10.88 7.72 3.44
C LYS A 925 12.08 8.66 3.53
N ILE A 926 11.82 9.96 3.66
CA ILE A 926 12.86 10.99 3.84
C ILE A 926 13.74 10.68 5.06
N TYR A 927 13.11 10.28 6.18
CA TYR A 927 13.80 9.99 7.43
C TYR A 927 14.78 8.82 7.30
N PHE A 928 14.34 7.67 6.79
CA PHE A 928 15.22 6.51 6.66
C PHE A 928 16.31 6.73 5.61
N GLN A 929 16.02 7.44 4.50
CA GLN A 929 17.03 7.75 3.49
C GLN A 929 18.13 8.66 4.06
N ASN A 930 17.78 9.62 4.91
CA ASN A 930 18.78 10.42 5.62
C ASN A 930 19.61 9.58 6.59
N ILE A 931 19.00 8.63 7.32
CA ILE A 931 19.76 7.71 8.19
C ILE A 931 20.75 6.86 7.39
N LEU A 932 20.32 6.35 6.23
CA LEU A 932 21.14 5.46 5.42
C LEU A 932 22.25 6.20 4.67
N PHE A 933 21.99 7.42 4.18
CA PHE A 933 22.83 8.06 3.17
C PHE A 933 23.40 9.43 3.55
N ASN A 934 23.06 9.98 4.72
CA ASN A 934 23.56 11.28 5.16
C ASN A 934 24.39 11.14 6.46
N PRO A 935 25.72 11.08 6.39
CA PRO A 935 26.58 10.88 7.56
C PRO A 935 26.51 12.04 8.56
N ASP A 936 26.20 13.25 8.09
CA ASP A 936 26.05 14.45 8.93
C ASP A 936 24.65 14.55 9.56
N TYR A 937 23.74 13.63 9.23
CA TYR A 937 22.40 13.63 9.80
C TYR A 937 22.45 13.20 11.26
N LYS A 938 22.51 14.20 12.14
CA LYS A 938 22.34 14.03 13.58
C LYS A 938 20.88 13.73 13.88
N VAL A 939 20.53 12.45 13.76
CA VAL A 939 19.23 11.96 14.22
C VAL A 939 19.14 12.26 15.71
N GLN A 940 18.17 13.07 16.12
CA GLN A 940 17.74 13.12 17.52
C GLN A 940 16.93 11.84 17.77
N ILE A 941 17.64 10.73 17.97
CA ILE A 941 17.02 9.48 18.40
C ILE A 941 16.58 9.75 19.84
N PRO A 942 15.29 9.60 20.18
CA PRO A 942 14.87 9.60 21.57
C PRO A 942 15.67 8.52 22.31
N ASP A 943 16.18 8.81 23.51
CA ASP A 943 16.89 7.81 24.31
C ASP A 943 15.99 6.58 24.50
N LEU A 944 16.29 5.50 23.76
CA LEU A 944 15.52 4.28 23.82
C LEU A 944 15.94 3.51 25.07
N LYS A 945 14.96 3.11 25.87
CA LYS A 945 15.23 2.26 27.03
C LYS A 945 15.65 0.87 26.53
N GLU A 946 16.92 0.54 26.73
CA GLU A 946 17.48 -0.79 26.46
C GLU A 946 17.23 -1.73 27.64
N PHE A 947 16.81 -2.95 27.34
CA PHE A 947 16.58 -3.99 28.33
C PHE A 947 17.38 -5.24 27.95
N ASN A 948 18.28 -5.64 28.84
CA ASN A 948 19.02 -6.89 28.73
C ASN A 948 18.21 -8.04 29.35
N ILE A 949 18.17 -9.19 28.68
CA ILE A 949 17.48 -10.40 29.19
C ILE A 949 18.45 -11.27 30.04
N GLY A 950 19.55 -10.68 30.53
CA GLY A 950 20.55 -11.30 31.43
C GLY A 950 21.91 -11.60 30.78
N ASP A 951 22.88 -12.01 31.59
CA ASP A 951 24.29 -12.22 31.19
C ASP A 951 24.55 -13.65 30.67
N LEU A 952 24.98 -13.73 29.41
CA LEU A 952 25.32 -14.97 28.69
C LEU A 952 26.50 -15.73 29.30
N SER A 953 27.33 -15.04 30.09
CA SER A 953 28.55 -15.60 30.68
C SER A 953 28.34 -16.14 32.10
N SER A 954 27.17 -15.91 32.70
CA SER A 954 26.87 -16.34 34.06
C SER A 954 26.56 -17.84 34.14
N SER A 955 27.29 -18.57 34.98
CA SER A 955 27.07 -20.01 35.24
C SER A 955 26.17 -20.27 36.46
N ASN A 956 25.81 -19.23 37.21
CA ASN A 956 25.09 -19.34 38.48
C ASN A 956 23.64 -18.88 38.33
N TYR A 957 22.74 -19.82 38.02
CA TYR A 957 21.30 -19.54 37.88
C TYR A 957 20.56 -19.60 39.22
N PHE A 958 19.54 -18.75 39.38
CA PHE A 958 18.59 -18.84 40.50
C PHE A 958 17.66 -20.04 40.33
N GLY A 959 18.01 -21.17 40.94
CA GLY A 959 17.20 -22.40 40.92
C GLY A 959 15.88 -22.29 41.70
N PRO A 960 15.01 -23.33 41.64
CA PRO A 960 13.64 -23.30 42.16
C PRO A 960 13.54 -23.08 43.68
N ASN A 961 14.59 -23.44 44.42
CA ASN A 961 14.61 -23.31 45.88
C ASN A 961 15.06 -21.92 46.36
N SER A 962 15.60 -21.08 45.46
CA SER A 962 16.07 -19.73 45.76
C SER A 962 14.92 -18.79 46.16
N SER A 963 15.25 -17.73 46.90
CA SER A 963 14.25 -16.73 47.32
C SER A 963 13.73 -15.92 46.13
N GLU A 964 14.59 -15.70 45.15
CA GLU A 964 14.41 -14.96 43.92
C GLU A 964 13.45 -15.71 42.98
N PHE A 965 13.67 -17.01 42.74
CA PHE A 965 12.76 -17.79 41.90
C PHE A 965 11.37 -17.94 42.54
N LYS A 966 11.31 -18.11 43.87
CA LYS A 966 10.05 -18.12 44.62
C LYS A 966 9.31 -16.78 44.57
N ALA A 967 10.03 -15.67 44.52
CA ALA A 967 9.45 -14.34 44.32
C ALA A 967 8.95 -14.18 42.88
N LEU A 968 9.74 -14.58 41.89
CA LEU A 968 9.38 -14.48 40.47
C LEU A 968 8.12 -15.29 40.15
N SER A 969 8.06 -16.56 40.59
CA SER A 969 6.90 -17.44 40.40
C SER A 969 5.62 -16.95 41.07
N GLN A 970 5.70 -16.05 42.06
CA GLN A 970 4.53 -15.42 42.67
C GLN A 970 3.94 -14.31 41.81
N ILE A 971 4.78 -13.53 41.13
CA ILE A 971 4.38 -12.34 40.36
C ILE A 971 4.26 -12.62 38.85
N TYR A 972 4.88 -13.70 38.38
CA TYR A 972 4.88 -14.13 36.99
C TYR A 972 4.32 -15.56 36.92
N ARG A 973 3.09 -15.67 36.39
CA ARG A 973 2.37 -16.94 36.27
C ARG A 973 2.31 -17.35 34.79
N TYR A 974 1.13 -17.64 34.26
CA TYR A 974 0.92 -17.76 32.81
C TYR A 974 0.97 -16.38 32.11
N LYS A 975 0.52 -15.32 32.79
CA LYS A 975 0.67 -13.90 32.40
C LYS A 975 1.39 -13.14 33.51
N SER A 976 2.09 -12.06 33.14
CA SER A 976 2.66 -11.12 34.12
C SER A 976 1.55 -10.45 34.91
N LEU A 977 1.76 -10.29 36.22
CA LEU A 977 0.86 -9.49 37.06
C LEU A 977 0.92 -7.99 36.67
N ASP A 978 -0.23 -7.31 36.73
CA ASP A 978 -0.30 -5.86 36.56
C ASP A 978 0.11 -5.15 37.85
N VAL A 979 1.32 -4.59 37.88
CA VAL A 979 1.92 -3.94 39.05
C VAL A 979 1.04 -2.80 39.58
N LYS A 980 0.39 -2.06 38.67
CA LYS A 980 -0.54 -0.97 38.98
C LYS A 980 -1.66 -1.40 39.93
N SER A 981 -2.14 -2.63 39.79
CA SER A 981 -3.27 -3.17 40.55
C SER A 981 -2.90 -3.69 41.95
N TYR A 982 -1.61 -3.89 42.26
CA TYR A 982 -1.16 -4.56 43.49
C TYR A 982 -0.39 -3.66 44.44
N LEU A 983 0.47 -2.76 43.94
CA LEU A 983 1.35 -1.92 44.79
C LEU A 983 0.60 -1.09 45.84
N THR A 984 -0.63 -0.67 45.56
CA THR A 984 -1.43 0.19 46.44
C THR A 984 -2.43 -0.56 47.33
N ARG A 985 -2.53 -1.88 47.21
CA ARG A 985 -3.42 -2.73 48.00
C ARG A 985 -2.65 -3.45 49.13
N ARG A 986 -3.37 -4.02 50.11
CA ARG A 986 -2.81 -4.77 51.25
C ARG A 986 -2.23 -6.15 50.85
N TYR A 987 -1.45 -6.22 49.77
CA TYR A 987 -0.77 -7.43 49.31
C TYR A 987 0.73 -7.40 49.65
N PHE A 988 1.04 -7.26 50.95
CA PHE A 988 2.41 -7.05 51.45
C PHE A 988 3.44 -8.04 50.90
N LYS A 989 3.07 -9.33 50.75
CA LYS A 989 3.96 -10.36 50.21
C LYS A 989 4.32 -10.13 48.74
N ILE A 990 3.33 -9.80 47.90
CA ILE A 990 3.53 -9.53 46.47
C ILE A 990 4.34 -8.25 46.29
N ASN A 991 4.01 -7.20 47.05
CA ASN A 991 4.73 -5.93 47.00
C ASN A 991 6.21 -6.13 47.36
N LYS A 992 6.49 -6.89 48.43
CA LYS A 992 7.86 -7.26 48.80
C LYS A 992 8.57 -8.01 47.68
N SER A 993 7.92 -9.01 47.06
CA SER A 993 8.51 -9.74 45.92
C SER A 993 8.82 -8.84 44.72
N ILE A 994 7.95 -7.88 44.39
CA ILE A 994 8.20 -6.91 43.32
C ILE A 994 9.39 -6.02 43.68
N THR A 995 9.40 -5.43 44.87
CA THR A 995 10.48 -4.54 45.33
C THR A 995 11.83 -5.26 45.40
N ASP A 996 11.87 -6.48 45.95
CA ASP A 996 13.12 -7.25 46.10
C ASP A 996 13.71 -7.64 44.74
N LEU A 997 12.87 -8.03 43.77
CA LEU A 997 13.32 -8.38 42.42
C LEU A 997 13.76 -7.15 41.62
N LEU A 998 13.05 -6.02 41.74
CA LEU A 998 13.45 -4.75 41.10
C LEU A 998 14.80 -4.26 41.62
N LYS A 999 15.00 -4.24 42.94
CA LYS A 999 16.28 -3.82 43.55
C LYS A 999 17.47 -4.67 43.11
N LYS A 1000 17.23 -5.93 42.74
CA LYS A 1000 18.24 -6.87 42.23
C LYS A 1000 18.40 -6.81 40.71
N GLY A 1001 17.63 -5.99 40.00
CA GLY A 1001 17.65 -5.93 38.53
C GLY A 1001 17.11 -7.18 37.84
N LEU A 1002 16.36 -8.03 38.55
CA LEU A 1002 15.87 -9.32 38.04
C LEU A 1002 14.55 -9.23 37.28
N ILE A 1003 13.89 -8.06 37.35
CA ILE A 1003 12.68 -7.75 36.60
C ILE A 1003 12.71 -6.32 36.08
N ASN A 1004 12.15 -6.13 34.89
CA ASN A 1004 12.11 -4.87 34.18
C ASN A 1004 10.64 -4.42 33.97
N PRO A 1005 10.19 -3.33 34.58
CA PRO A 1005 8.83 -2.85 34.42
C PRO A 1005 8.70 -1.97 33.18
N PHE A 1006 7.53 -2.00 32.53
CA PHE A 1006 7.18 -1.09 31.44
C PHE A 1006 5.67 -0.80 31.44
N ILE A 1007 5.28 0.36 30.91
CA ILE A 1007 3.88 0.75 30.81
C ILE A 1007 3.24 0.24 29.52
N SER A 1008 1.98 -0.16 29.61
CA SER A 1008 1.09 -0.33 28.46
C SER A 1008 0.10 0.82 28.42
N LEU A 1009 -0.17 1.34 27.22
CA LEU A 1009 -0.92 2.58 27.01
C LEU A 1009 -2.38 2.31 26.62
N LYS A 1010 -3.25 3.30 26.85
CA LYS A 1010 -4.64 3.38 26.38
C LYS A 1010 -4.99 4.82 25.99
N ASN A 1011 -6.15 5.02 25.37
CA ASN A 1011 -6.69 6.35 25.01
C ASN A 1011 -5.80 7.16 24.05
N LEU A 1012 -5.00 6.48 23.22
CA LEU A 1012 -4.13 7.09 22.20
C LEU A 1012 -4.60 6.85 20.77
N ASP A 1013 -5.85 6.40 20.58
CA ASP A 1013 -6.41 6.08 19.25
C ASP A 1013 -5.60 5.04 18.45
N ILE A 1014 -4.88 4.14 19.15
CA ILE A 1014 -4.17 3.01 18.52
C ILE A 1014 -5.16 1.94 18.09
N ILE A 1015 -5.05 1.51 16.85
CA ILE A 1015 -6.00 0.64 16.15
C ILE A 1015 -5.32 -0.64 15.63
N GLU A 1016 -4.06 -0.54 15.21
CA GLU A 1016 -3.35 -1.63 14.55
C GLU A 1016 -2.00 -1.92 15.22
N GLU A 1017 -1.61 -3.20 15.25
CA GLU A 1017 -0.31 -3.66 15.72
C GLU A 1017 0.29 -4.55 14.62
N ILE A 1018 1.53 -4.27 14.25
CA ILE A 1018 2.28 -5.03 13.24
C ILE A 1018 3.48 -5.66 13.92
N THR A 1019 3.71 -6.95 13.65
CA THR A 1019 4.91 -7.67 14.08
C THR A 1019 5.73 -8.07 12.86
N ILE A 1020 6.95 -7.56 12.76
CA ILE A 1020 7.92 -7.87 11.70
C ILE A 1020 8.97 -8.82 12.28
N ILE A 1021 9.33 -9.88 11.56
CA ILE A 1021 10.39 -10.81 11.95
C ILE A 1021 11.42 -10.92 10.82
N LEU A 1022 12.65 -10.55 11.13
CA LEU A 1022 13.83 -10.56 10.25
C LEU A 1022 14.82 -11.59 10.83
N PRO A 1023 14.77 -12.87 10.41
CA PRO A 1023 15.58 -13.93 11.01
C PRO A 1023 17.08 -13.74 10.78
N ASP A 1024 17.53 -13.44 9.56
CA ASP A 1024 18.96 -13.39 9.23
C ASP A 1024 19.36 -12.00 8.74
N VAL A 1025 19.91 -11.19 9.65
CA VAL A 1025 20.26 -9.79 9.41
C VAL A 1025 21.77 -9.61 9.61
N ASP A 1026 22.45 -9.03 8.61
CA ASP A 1026 23.85 -8.66 8.74
C ASP A 1026 24.02 -7.67 9.91
N LYS A 1027 24.96 -7.97 10.82
CA LYS A 1027 25.23 -7.18 12.03
C LYS A 1027 25.43 -5.70 11.72
N LYS A 1028 25.98 -5.36 10.55
CA LYS A 1028 26.19 -3.95 10.13
C LYS A 1028 24.90 -3.14 10.02
N HIS A 1029 23.76 -3.80 9.79
CA HIS A 1029 22.46 -3.16 9.60
C HIS A 1029 21.68 -2.95 10.90
N ASN A 1030 22.07 -3.58 12.01
CA ASN A 1030 21.34 -3.53 13.28
C ASN A 1030 21.10 -2.10 13.78
N GLU A 1031 22.15 -1.27 13.76
CA GLU A 1031 22.05 0.12 14.22
C GLU A 1031 21.16 0.95 13.29
N SER A 1032 21.28 0.77 11.97
CA SER A 1032 20.43 1.45 10.99
C SER A 1032 18.96 1.06 11.17
N ILE A 1033 18.64 -0.23 11.33
CA ILE A 1033 17.27 -0.69 11.57
C ILE A 1033 16.70 -0.10 12.85
N LEU A 1034 17.48 -0.10 13.94
CA LEU A 1034 17.10 0.53 15.20
C LEU A 1034 16.73 2.01 15.00
N LYS A 1035 17.60 2.77 14.34
CA LYS A 1035 17.37 4.20 14.05
C LYS A 1035 16.15 4.43 13.17
N ILE A 1036 16.02 3.66 12.08
CA ILE A 1036 14.94 3.82 11.10
C ILE A 1036 13.58 3.60 11.76
N PHE A 1037 13.42 2.49 12.48
CA PHE A 1037 12.14 2.14 13.08
C PHE A 1037 11.84 2.92 14.37
N SER A 1038 12.82 3.64 14.93
CA SER A 1038 12.57 4.62 16.00
C SER A 1038 11.68 5.76 15.56
N PHE A 1039 11.47 5.96 14.25
CA PHE A 1039 10.51 6.93 13.70
C PHE A 1039 9.12 6.80 14.31
N PHE A 1040 8.67 5.57 14.58
CA PHE A 1040 7.35 5.33 15.15
C PHE A 1040 7.35 5.68 16.64
N ASN A 1041 6.20 6.08 17.18
CA ASN A 1041 6.12 6.60 18.54
C ASN A 1041 6.03 5.52 19.62
N ILE A 1042 5.46 4.36 19.28
CA ILE A 1042 5.13 3.30 20.25
C ILE A 1042 5.46 1.95 19.63
N GLY A 1043 6.29 1.16 20.31
CA GLY A 1043 6.70 -0.16 19.83
C GLY A 1043 7.86 -0.78 20.60
N PHE A 1044 8.40 -1.86 20.05
CA PHE A 1044 9.57 -2.56 20.58
C PHE A 1044 10.42 -3.12 19.44
N ILE A 1045 11.75 -3.10 19.61
CA ILE A 1045 12.70 -3.73 18.70
C ILE A 1045 13.51 -4.75 19.48
N TYR A 1046 13.47 -6.00 19.06
CA TYR A 1046 14.07 -7.15 19.75
C TYR A 1046 15.22 -7.69 18.92
N HIS A 1047 16.38 -7.86 19.52
CA HIS A 1047 17.46 -8.65 18.92
C HIS A 1047 17.21 -10.12 19.23
N ILE A 1048 17.16 -10.94 18.19
CA ILE A 1048 16.78 -12.36 18.29
C ILE A 1048 17.87 -13.27 17.71
N GLU A 1049 17.88 -14.52 18.16
CA GLU A 1049 18.67 -15.62 17.58
C GLU A 1049 17.80 -16.88 17.53
N GLY A 1050 18.10 -17.79 16.60
CA GLY A 1050 17.28 -18.97 16.44
C GLY A 1050 17.53 -19.73 15.15
N GLU A 1051 16.45 -20.32 14.65
CA GLU A 1051 16.43 -21.10 13.43
C GLU A 1051 15.12 -20.89 12.66
N TYR A 1052 15.17 -21.01 11.34
CA TYR A 1052 13.99 -20.96 10.49
C TYR A 1052 14.10 -21.96 9.34
N TYR A 1053 12.94 -22.29 8.78
CA TYR A 1053 12.80 -23.26 7.69
C TYR A 1053 11.68 -22.82 6.77
N ILE A 1054 11.90 -22.96 5.48
CA ILE A 1054 10.90 -22.83 4.42
C ILE A 1054 10.98 -24.12 3.61
N ASN A 1055 9.82 -24.70 3.28
CA ASN A 1055 9.74 -25.93 2.51
C ASN A 1055 10.42 -25.73 1.14
N GLY A 1056 11.39 -26.58 0.85
CA GLY A 1056 12.34 -26.45 -0.28
C GLY A 1056 13.77 -26.10 0.14
N PHE A 1057 14.01 -25.76 1.41
CA PHE A 1057 15.38 -25.73 1.93
C PHE A 1057 15.92 -27.15 2.16
N GLU A 1058 17.21 -27.36 1.84
CA GLU A 1058 17.92 -28.61 2.12
C GLU A 1058 18.03 -28.88 3.62
N GLU A 1059 18.32 -27.83 4.40
CA GLU A 1059 18.47 -27.87 5.84
C GLU A 1059 17.79 -26.69 6.54
N VAL A 1060 17.62 -26.81 7.85
CA VAL A 1060 17.14 -25.70 8.71
C VAL A 1060 18.25 -24.66 8.83
N ILE A 1061 17.94 -23.40 8.57
CA ILE A 1061 18.90 -22.30 8.65
C ILE A 1061 18.96 -21.78 10.08
N LYS A 1062 20.16 -21.72 10.65
CA LYS A 1062 20.42 -21.14 11.97
C LYS A 1062 20.96 -19.73 11.83
N PHE A 1063 20.53 -18.83 12.72
CA PHE A 1063 20.97 -17.44 12.74
C PHE A 1063 21.29 -16.98 14.15
N GLU A 1064 22.37 -16.21 14.28
CA GLU A 1064 22.75 -15.57 15.55
C GLU A 1064 22.27 -14.12 15.66
N ASN A 1065 21.93 -13.49 14.53
CA ASN A 1065 21.58 -12.07 14.45
C ASN A 1065 20.31 -11.93 13.61
N GLY A 1066 19.18 -11.82 14.30
CA GLY A 1066 17.92 -11.41 13.71
C GLY A 1066 17.32 -10.25 14.50
N ILE A 1067 16.25 -9.68 13.94
CA ILE A 1067 15.49 -8.59 14.56
C ILE A 1067 14.00 -8.91 14.49
N MET A 1068 13.28 -8.76 15.60
CA MET A 1068 11.82 -8.68 15.60
C MET A 1068 11.41 -7.25 15.94
N ILE A 1069 10.45 -6.69 15.21
CA ILE A 1069 9.95 -5.32 15.42
C ILE A 1069 8.45 -5.41 15.69
N LYS A 1070 7.97 -4.72 16.72
CA LYS A 1070 6.55 -4.56 17.03
C LYS A 1070 6.20 -3.09 17.01
N LEU A 1071 5.25 -2.71 16.16
CA LEU A 1071 4.84 -1.32 15.98
C LEU A 1071 3.35 -1.17 16.25
N CYS A 1072 2.96 -0.09 16.93
CA CYS A 1072 1.58 0.27 17.18
C CYS A 1072 1.20 1.48 16.32
N PHE A 1073 0.14 1.35 15.53
CA PHE A 1073 -0.34 2.37 14.61
C PHE A 1073 -1.70 2.95 15.05
N PRO A 1074 -1.88 4.28 14.98
CA PRO A 1074 -3.19 4.89 14.91
C PRO A 1074 -3.82 4.67 13.52
N ASP A 1075 -4.93 5.33 13.23
CA ASP A 1075 -5.52 5.33 11.89
C ASP A 1075 -4.57 5.99 10.85
N CYS A 1076 -3.87 5.20 10.03
CA CYS A 1076 -2.96 5.68 8.98
C CYS A 1076 -2.91 4.75 7.74
N GLN A 1077 -2.13 5.14 6.72
CA GLN A 1077 -1.88 4.37 5.49
C GLN A 1077 -0.85 3.25 5.71
N THR A 1078 -1.22 2.24 6.50
CA THR A 1078 -0.34 1.12 6.86
C THR A 1078 0.24 0.39 5.64
N ASP A 1079 -0.54 0.27 4.56
CA ASP A 1079 -0.12 -0.38 3.31
C ASP A 1079 1.06 0.32 2.63
N GLU A 1080 1.09 1.66 2.67
CA GLU A 1080 2.21 2.45 2.15
C GLU A 1080 3.47 2.33 3.03
N PHE A 1081 3.31 2.22 4.35
CA PHE A 1081 4.45 1.94 5.25
C PHE A 1081 5.06 0.56 4.98
N GLU A 1082 4.24 -0.47 4.77
CA GLU A 1082 4.74 -1.82 4.47
C GLU A 1082 5.58 -1.87 3.19
N LYS A 1083 5.15 -1.17 2.12
CA LYS A 1083 5.95 -1.04 0.89
C LYS A 1083 7.32 -0.42 1.15
N LEU A 1084 7.40 0.57 2.04
CA LEU A 1084 8.66 1.21 2.43
C LEU A 1084 9.53 0.27 3.30
N PHE A 1085 8.93 -0.59 4.12
CA PHE A 1085 9.66 -1.62 4.84
C PHE A 1085 10.33 -2.61 3.88
N ASP A 1086 9.61 -3.07 2.85
CA ASP A 1086 10.17 -3.98 1.85
C ASP A 1086 11.37 -3.36 1.13
N LEU A 1087 11.28 -2.06 0.81
CA LEU A 1087 12.34 -1.32 0.15
C LEU A 1087 13.59 -1.21 1.03
N ILE A 1088 13.42 -1.02 2.34
CA ILE A 1088 14.52 -1.04 3.32
C ILE A 1088 15.14 -2.44 3.37
N PHE A 1089 14.33 -3.50 3.44
CA PHE A 1089 14.80 -4.87 3.53
C PHE A 1089 15.49 -5.35 2.25
N GLU A 1090 15.00 -4.93 1.08
CA GLU A 1090 15.63 -5.16 -0.22
C GLU A 1090 17.02 -4.54 -0.30
N TYR A 1091 17.16 -3.27 0.13
CA TYR A 1091 18.45 -2.59 0.17
C TYR A 1091 19.44 -3.23 1.14
N MET A 1092 18.95 -3.74 2.27
CA MET A 1092 19.75 -4.44 3.27
C MET A 1092 20.01 -5.92 2.92
N GLU A 1093 19.59 -6.38 1.74
CA GLU A 1093 19.74 -7.76 1.26
C GLU A 1093 19.15 -8.81 2.22
N ILE A 1094 18.02 -8.48 2.88
CA ILE A 1094 17.29 -9.41 3.74
C ILE A 1094 16.33 -10.24 2.87
N ASP A 1095 16.71 -11.49 2.61
CA ASP A 1095 16.01 -12.35 1.64
C ASP A 1095 14.65 -12.86 2.14
N HIS A 1096 14.54 -13.21 3.43
CA HIS A 1096 13.33 -13.78 4.02
C HIS A 1096 12.91 -12.97 5.25
N TYR A 1097 11.66 -12.50 5.26
CA TYR A 1097 11.08 -11.81 6.41
C TYR A 1097 9.56 -12.06 6.50
N LEU A 1098 9.02 -11.82 7.69
CA LEU A 1098 7.59 -11.92 7.98
C LEU A 1098 7.05 -10.55 8.37
N ILE A 1099 5.87 -10.21 7.88
CA ILE A 1099 5.05 -9.11 8.41
C ILE A 1099 3.71 -9.72 8.81
N LEU A 1100 3.46 -9.76 10.11
CA LEU A 1100 2.25 -10.31 10.69
C LEU A 1100 1.37 -9.18 11.19
N THR A 1101 0.13 -9.16 10.71
CA THR A 1101 -0.88 -8.18 11.10
C THR A 1101 -2.11 -8.88 11.67
N ASP A 1102 -2.95 -8.13 12.39
CA ASP A 1102 -4.22 -8.62 12.92
C ASP A 1102 -4.11 -9.92 13.76
N LEU A 1103 -3.02 -10.08 14.50
CA LEU A 1103 -2.80 -11.22 15.38
C LEU A 1103 -3.84 -11.22 16.50
N VAL A 1104 -4.80 -12.15 16.49
CA VAL A 1104 -5.85 -12.33 17.52
C VAL A 1104 -5.44 -13.38 18.56
N ASP A 1105 -6.06 -13.34 19.74
CA ASP A 1105 -5.74 -14.26 20.85
C ASP A 1105 -6.36 -15.66 20.61
N GLY A 1106 -5.58 -16.71 20.83
CA GLY A 1106 -5.96 -18.09 20.59
C GLY A 1106 -6.61 -18.84 21.75
N GLU A 1107 -7.23 -18.15 22.70
CA GLU A 1107 -8.02 -18.73 23.80
C GLU A 1107 -8.99 -19.84 23.36
N ASN A 1108 -9.64 -19.71 22.20
CA ASN A 1108 -10.56 -20.74 21.68
C ASN A 1108 -9.85 -22.05 21.30
N LEU A 1109 -8.68 -21.93 20.67
CA LEU A 1109 -7.84 -23.08 20.33
C LEU A 1109 -7.29 -23.76 21.60
N ILE A 1110 -6.92 -22.98 22.61
CA ILE A 1110 -6.52 -23.54 23.92
C ILE A 1110 -7.70 -24.29 24.56
N LYS A 1111 -8.89 -23.66 24.58
CA LYS A 1111 -10.10 -24.25 25.16
C LYS A 1111 -10.45 -25.59 24.52
N SER A 1112 -10.39 -25.68 23.19
CA SER A 1112 -10.69 -26.91 22.45
C SER A 1112 -9.61 -27.98 22.65
N THR A 1113 -8.33 -27.60 22.68
CA THR A 1113 -7.20 -28.53 22.86
C THR A 1113 -7.21 -29.20 24.24
N PHE A 1114 -7.56 -28.45 25.30
CA PHE A 1114 -7.50 -28.90 26.70
C PHE A 1114 -8.87 -29.10 27.37
N ASN A 1115 -9.97 -29.09 26.60
CA ASN A 1115 -11.34 -29.24 27.10
C ASN A 1115 -11.72 -28.21 28.20
N GLY A 1116 -11.29 -26.96 28.04
CA GLY A 1116 -11.61 -25.85 28.96
C GLY A 1116 -10.45 -24.90 29.21
N LEU A 1117 -10.72 -23.79 29.90
CA LEU A 1117 -9.71 -22.79 30.28
C LEU A 1117 -9.41 -22.75 31.79
N LYS A 1118 -10.16 -23.50 32.62
CA LYS A 1118 -10.00 -23.48 34.09
C LYS A 1118 -8.59 -23.84 34.54
N PHE A 1119 -7.88 -24.69 33.79
CA PHE A 1119 -6.50 -25.06 34.12
C PHE A 1119 -5.56 -23.83 34.13
N LEU A 1120 -5.84 -22.78 33.34
CA LEU A 1120 -5.01 -21.56 33.27
C LEU A 1120 -4.93 -20.82 34.61
N GLU A 1121 -5.91 -20.98 35.50
CA GLU A 1121 -5.91 -20.36 36.83
C GLU A 1121 -4.73 -20.88 37.69
N THR A 1122 -4.42 -22.17 37.55
CA THR A 1122 -3.36 -22.87 38.29
C THR A 1122 -2.12 -23.15 37.44
N TYR A 1123 -2.18 -22.95 36.12
CA TYR A 1123 -1.09 -23.14 35.18
C TYR A 1123 0.10 -22.20 35.44
N ARG A 1124 1.31 -22.77 35.51
CA ARG A 1124 2.56 -22.06 35.81
C ARG A 1124 3.69 -22.58 34.92
N PRO A 1125 3.87 -22.02 33.71
CA PRO A 1125 4.92 -22.47 32.77
C PRO A 1125 6.31 -22.48 33.40
N LEU A 1126 6.64 -21.44 34.17
CA LEU A 1126 7.92 -21.30 34.88
C LEU A 1126 8.28 -22.51 35.76
N THR A 1127 7.29 -23.16 36.37
CA THR A 1127 7.52 -24.26 37.33
C THR A 1127 7.28 -25.64 36.72
N ASN A 1128 6.89 -25.71 35.45
CA ASN A 1128 6.55 -26.95 34.77
C ASN A 1128 7.77 -27.67 34.17
N LEU A 1129 8.95 -27.03 34.19
CA LEU A 1129 10.21 -27.62 33.73
C LEU A 1129 10.86 -28.51 34.80
N ILE A 1130 11.76 -29.40 34.40
CA ILE A 1130 12.45 -30.32 35.31
C ILE A 1130 13.75 -29.67 35.79
N TRP A 1131 13.91 -29.50 37.11
CA TRP A 1131 15.19 -29.04 37.66
C TRP A 1131 16.14 -30.22 37.88
N ASN A 1132 17.34 -30.14 37.32
CA ASN A 1132 18.41 -31.10 37.59
C ASN A 1132 19.31 -30.57 38.71
N GLU A 1133 19.26 -31.21 39.88
CA GLU A 1133 20.05 -30.80 41.05
C GLU A 1133 21.57 -31.02 40.88
N LYS A 1134 21.99 -32.00 40.05
CA LYS A 1134 23.40 -32.31 39.80
C LYS A 1134 24.07 -31.23 38.94
N ASP A 1135 23.44 -30.88 37.84
CA ASP A 1135 23.96 -29.92 36.87
C ASP A 1135 23.53 -28.48 37.17
N LYS A 1136 22.63 -28.30 38.15
CA LYS A 1136 21.99 -27.02 38.52
C LYS A 1136 21.37 -26.29 37.31
N ARG A 1137 20.65 -27.03 36.47
CA ARG A 1137 20.06 -26.53 35.21
C ARG A 1137 18.65 -27.06 35.01
N TRP A 1138 17.82 -26.27 34.32
CA TRP A 1138 16.50 -26.71 33.86
C TRP A 1138 16.61 -27.65 32.66
N ARG A 1139 15.68 -28.60 32.58
CA ARG A 1139 15.52 -29.56 31.48
C ARG A 1139 14.07 -29.61 31.04
N ASN A 1140 13.85 -29.87 29.76
CA ASN A 1140 12.52 -30.11 29.20
C ASN A 1140 12.03 -31.51 29.54
N HIS A 1141 10.70 -31.68 29.55
CA HIS A 1141 10.09 -33.01 29.45
C HIS A 1141 10.40 -33.61 28.08
N LYS A 1142 10.55 -34.93 28.01
CA LYS A 1142 10.63 -35.62 26.73
C LYS A 1142 9.25 -35.59 26.05
N LEU A 1143 9.21 -35.18 24.78
CA LEU A 1143 7.98 -35.21 23.96
C LEU A 1143 7.79 -36.57 23.26
N PHE A 1144 8.81 -37.40 23.25
CA PHE A 1144 8.80 -38.73 22.63
C PHE A 1144 9.49 -39.75 23.54
N ASN A 1145 8.95 -40.97 23.56
CA ASN A 1145 9.59 -42.10 24.24
C ASN A 1145 10.67 -42.75 23.34
N GLU A 1146 11.30 -43.83 23.81
CA GLU A 1146 12.34 -44.55 23.07
C GLU A 1146 11.83 -45.24 21.79
N LYS A 1147 10.52 -45.50 21.71
CA LYS A 1147 9.84 -46.01 20.50
C LYS A 1147 9.37 -44.89 19.58
N PHE A 1148 9.70 -43.63 19.88
CA PHE A 1148 9.27 -42.44 19.16
C PHE A 1148 7.73 -42.19 19.21
N GLU A 1149 7.05 -42.70 20.23
CA GLU A 1149 5.63 -42.42 20.47
C GLU A 1149 5.48 -41.11 21.25
N PRO A 1150 4.45 -40.28 20.94
CA PRO A 1150 4.19 -39.03 21.66
C PRO A 1150 4.00 -39.21 23.17
N VAL A 1151 4.62 -38.33 23.94
CA VAL A 1151 4.42 -38.19 25.39
C VAL A 1151 3.90 -36.79 25.65
N TYR A 1152 2.74 -36.68 26.30
CA TYR A 1152 2.09 -35.41 26.63
C TYR A 1152 2.45 -34.99 28.06
N PRO A 1153 3.28 -33.96 28.25
CA PRO A 1153 3.62 -33.50 29.60
C PRO A 1153 2.38 -32.98 30.32
N ASP A 1154 2.24 -33.32 31.61
CA ASP A 1154 1.15 -32.81 32.42
C ASP A 1154 1.19 -31.27 32.49
N MET A 1155 0.05 -30.63 32.27
CA MET A 1155 -0.13 -29.18 32.44
C MET A 1155 -0.02 -28.75 33.91
N PHE A 1156 -0.13 -29.71 34.84
CA PHE A 1156 -0.06 -29.53 36.28
C PHE A 1156 1.17 -30.26 36.85
N PHE A 1157 2.25 -29.53 37.16
CA PHE A 1157 3.35 -30.14 37.89
C PHE A 1157 3.10 -30.06 39.41
N GLY A 1158 2.45 -31.09 39.96
CA GLY A 1158 2.42 -31.37 41.40
C GLY A 1158 3.64 -32.21 41.79
N LYS A 1159 4.40 -31.78 42.81
CA LYS A 1159 5.68 -32.35 43.30
C LYS A 1159 5.73 -33.88 43.60
N ASN A 1160 4.67 -34.66 43.38
CA ASN A 1160 4.53 -36.02 43.92
C ASN A 1160 4.54 -37.17 42.88
N LYS A 1161 4.81 -36.96 41.58
CA LYS A 1161 4.54 -38.02 40.58
C LYS A 1161 5.68 -38.62 39.75
N TYR A 1162 6.93 -38.17 39.85
CA TYR A 1162 8.04 -38.87 39.17
C TYR A 1162 9.30 -38.90 40.05
N LYS A 1163 9.52 -40.05 40.71
CA LYS A 1163 10.89 -40.54 40.95
C LYS A 1163 11.29 -41.22 39.64
N LEU A 1164 12.11 -40.54 38.84
CA LEU A 1164 12.89 -41.18 37.77
C LEU A 1164 14.04 -41.93 38.41
#